data_AF-A0A3L6JQG8-F1
#
_entry.id   AF-A0A3L6JQG8-F1
#
_cell.length_a   1.000
_cell.length_b   1.000
_cell.length_c   1.000
_cell.angle_alpha   90.00
_cell.angle_beta   90.00
_cell.angle_gamma   90.00
#
_symmetry.space_group_name_H-M   'P 1'
#
loop_
_entity.id
_entity.type
_entity.pdbx_description
1 polymer ?
#
loop_
_entity_poly.entity_id
_entity_poly.type
_entity_poly.pdbx_seq_one_letter_code
_entity_poly.pdbx_strand_id
1 'polypeptide(L)'
;MPRPALALVLSCLILLPFGQLPTFSETEAERQIALAPADIVRDWTIHIVTVGYRHDLINWPTLLAGLPTQRDIPFGSQTIIYNIGYQLSFANDSYLEDVRGIVMSNSVNGSETGTGLDESNLLYQKENPDEPQCIFRPRAGRCIDAYIVEDWLIANPAVTPPALGYVLYMLNFSDLDTPGHGIEHWYDAHPVDTDSGQKQDWFRLEWDNAQNPNVTLEYAGFGGRGNIYVLDPSADQWYLRWARIWWSDPPYENEYEHCTMDLEDKVQSVDLSTSAGRASLNTYLGNYLYDPIAYLMMPGQHAPAAYVNSGLLRVLVFCMDVADGIPVESLTWITNDAVQRAHLKELLPFIPWQTEIDYLDINDFPVWKTLFSTYSQVIDGKVIADGGPMFDAIYEQMRWQYVDPSDPDVNVFGVVFVKKNMEMQVYGRTYTGLGGGGQTVVWKSWERYYRPDNVTPKSGVSSTQLHETMHAMGLGHTWDYYHYVADFSYSPLGYFGSHNGTSRFDQNWVQSTYLDQMELDLRNYFRYCLNQCASSTRPETALAETKTIVSLDEAVALYDRMDWQGCFRKLSAAHDWIRRMLYSSVDDEAPVVRHWGTVPEPLNFSAFLVWAQVDDDFAGVENVTVHALVNGISEHVFECAFDGGNWTATLLGFEDSVSLEVWVDAWDWGMNRAETPRVTYTRETMEDSLRGAILLG
;
A
#
# COMPACT_ATOMS: atom_id res chain seq x y z
N MET A 1 -43.81 48.82 -34.46
CA MET A 1 -42.83 49.29 -35.48
C MET A 1 -41.96 50.33 -34.79
N PRO A 2 -40.62 50.32 -34.88
CA PRO A 2 -39.77 49.80 -35.95
C PRO A 2 -38.75 48.71 -35.49
N ARG A 3 -37.91 48.32 -36.43
CA ARG A 3 -37.04 47.13 -36.57
C ARG A 3 -35.87 47.05 -35.55
N PRO A 4 -35.35 45.84 -35.25
CA PRO A 4 -34.12 45.71 -34.48
C PRO A 4 -32.90 46.12 -35.30
N ALA A 5 -31.99 46.84 -34.64
CA ALA A 5 -30.73 47.30 -35.18
C ALA A 5 -29.74 46.14 -35.30
N LEU A 6 -29.06 46.15 -36.45
CA LEU A 6 -27.94 45.32 -36.84
C LEU A 6 -26.78 45.54 -35.86
N ALA A 7 -26.46 44.55 -35.02
CA ALA A 7 -25.22 44.55 -34.25
C ALA A 7 -24.14 43.85 -35.09
N LEU A 8 -23.25 44.68 -35.64
CA LEU A 8 -22.03 44.31 -36.33
C LEU A 8 -21.08 43.68 -35.30
N VAL A 9 -20.95 42.35 -35.26
CA VAL A 9 -19.89 41.69 -34.50
C VAL A 9 -18.63 41.74 -35.35
N LEU A 10 -17.79 42.72 -35.03
CA LEU A 10 -16.44 42.86 -35.58
C LEU A 10 -15.57 41.79 -34.90
N SER A 11 -15.26 40.72 -35.63
CA SER A 11 -14.28 39.72 -35.21
C SER A 11 -12.89 40.36 -35.20
N CYS A 12 -12.41 40.76 -34.02
CA CYS A 12 -11.00 41.07 -33.82
C CYS A 12 -10.19 39.77 -33.96
N LEU A 13 -9.52 39.61 -35.09
CA LEU A 13 -8.33 38.77 -35.21
C LEU A 13 -7.30 39.28 -34.20
N ILE A 14 -7.16 38.59 -33.07
CA ILE A 14 -5.97 38.70 -32.22
C ILE A 14 -4.91 37.84 -32.90
N LEU A 15 -4.08 38.48 -33.72
CA LEU A 15 -2.77 37.98 -34.06
C LEU A 15 -1.96 37.96 -32.74
N LEU A 16 -1.88 36.80 -32.09
CA LEU A 16 -0.90 36.59 -31.04
C LEU A 16 0.49 36.74 -31.69
N PRO A 17 1.34 37.66 -31.23
CA PRO A 17 2.72 37.66 -31.68
C PRO A 17 3.33 36.34 -31.23
N PHE A 18 4.06 35.67 -32.12
CA PHE A 18 5.03 34.65 -31.74
C PHE A 18 5.93 35.29 -30.68
N GLY A 19 5.63 35.00 -29.40
CA GLY A 19 6.45 35.42 -28.30
C GLY A 19 7.84 34.85 -28.54
N GLN A 20 8.85 35.70 -28.50
CA GLN A 20 10.20 35.24 -28.26
C GLN A 20 10.13 34.28 -27.09
N LEU A 21 10.62 33.05 -27.28
CA LEU A 21 10.87 32.12 -26.18
C LEU A 21 11.54 32.91 -25.06
N PRO A 22 11.06 32.83 -23.80
CA PRO A 22 11.69 33.56 -22.73
C PRO A 22 13.14 33.12 -22.69
N THR A 23 14.07 34.07 -22.79
CA THR A 23 15.46 33.81 -22.45
C THR A 23 15.50 33.59 -20.94
N PHE A 24 15.29 32.34 -20.53
CA PHE A 24 15.50 31.92 -19.17
C PHE A 24 17.02 31.89 -18.94
N SER A 25 17.55 32.92 -18.30
CA SER A 25 18.82 32.78 -17.61
C SER A 25 18.53 32.04 -16.31
N GLU A 26 18.37 30.71 -16.39
CA GLU A 26 18.59 29.89 -15.20
C GLU A 26 20.01 30.22 -14.72
N THR A 27 20.11 30.67 -13.49
CA THR A 27 21.39 31.07 -12.94
C THR A 27 22.22 29.81 -12.72
N GLU A 28 23.52 29.85 -12.98
CA GLU A 28 24.49 28.78 -12.67
C GLU A 28 24.29 28.20 -11.25
N ALA A 29 23.74 28.99 -10.31
CA ALA A 29 23.36 28.57 -8.97
C ALA A 29 22.22 27.52 -8.92
N GLU A 30 21.19 27.63 -9.76
CA GLU A 30 20.09 26.65 -9.86
C GLU A 30 20.61 25.32 -10.45
N ARG A 31 21.51 25.43 -11.43
CA ARG A 31 22.24 24.27 -11.99
C ARG A 31 23.12 23.60 -10.94
N GLN A 32 23.83 24.37 -10.12
CA GLN A 32 24.67 23.86 -9.04
C GLN A 32 23.87 23.18 -7.91
N ILE A 33 22.64 23.65 -7.62
CA ILE A 33 21.72 23.02 -6.66
C ILE A 33 21.21 21.68 -7.21
N ALA A 34 20.85 21.60 -8.49
CA ALA A 34 20.49 20.34 -9.15
C ALA A 34 21.65 19.32 -9.20
N LEU A 35 22.90 19.82 -9.20
CA LEU A 35 24.12 19.01 -9.30
C LEU A 35 24.70 18.55 -7.94
N ALA A 36 24.23 19.03 -6.78
CA ALA A 36 24.74 18.56 -5.50
C ALA A 36 24.23 17.13 -5.19
N PRO A 37 25.09 16.14 -4.90
CA PRO A 37 24.64 14.89 -4.28
C PRO A 37 24.04 15.26 -2.93
N ALA A 38 22.72 15.33 -2.89
CA ALA A 38 22.00 15.67 -1.70
C ALA A 38 21.25 14.43 -1.25
N ASP A 39 21.37 14.16 0.04
CA ASP A 39 20.41 13.35 0.76
C ASP A 39 18.99 13.83 0.44
N ILE A 40 18.04 12.91 0.33
CA ILE A 40 16.61 13.27 0.24
C ILE A 40 16.16 13.60 1.66
N VAL A 41 15.54 14.76 1.86
CA VAL A 41 15.03 15.17 3.17
C VAL A 41 13.53 15.39 3.07
N ARG A 42 12.76 14.75 3.95
CA ARG A 42 11.29 14.89 4.04
C ARG A 42 10.89 15.33 5.45
N ASP A 43 10.03 16.33 5.55
CA ASP A 43 9.54 16.85 6.82
C ASP A 43 8.11 16.36 7.08
N TRP A 44 8.01 15.24 7.78
CA TRP A 44 6.74 14.65 8.19
C TRP A 44 6.18 15.37 9.42
N THR A 45 4.86 15.52 9.49
CA THR A 45 4.19 16.08 10.67
C THR A 45 3.18 15.09 11.25
N ILE A 46 3.24 14.84 12.56
CA ILE A 46 2.21 14.12 13.30
C ILE A 46 1.44 15.13 14.14
N HIS A 47 0.15 15.29 13.85
CA HIS A 47 -0.74 16.16 14.62
C HIS A 47 -1.47 15.34 15.70
N ILE A 48 -1.13 15.56 16.96
CA ILE A 48 -1.79 14.94 18.12
C ILE A 48 -2.93 15.84 18.60
N VAL A 49 -4.16 15.36 18.48
CA VAL A 49 -5.39 16.05 18.93
C VAL A 49 -5.88 15.39 20.22
N THR A 50 -5.88 16.13 21.32
CA THR A 50 -6.46 15.65 22.58
C THR A 50 -7.95 15.99 22.65
N VAL A 51 -8.78 15.02 23.01
CA VAL A 51 -10.23 15.14 23.09
C VAL A 51 -10.69 14.67 24.46
N GLY A 52 -11.47 15.48 25.18
CA GLY A 52 -11.94 15.14 26.54
C GLY A 52 -10.92 15.41 27.66
N TYR A 53 -9.70 15.86 27.34
CA TYR A 53 -8.68 16.18 28.35
C TYR A 53 -8.75 17.64 28.83
N ARG A 54 -8.52 17.83 30.13
CA ARG A 54 -8.28 19.16 30.69
C ARG A 54 -6.92 19.70 30.30
N HIS A 55 -6.88 20.95 29.83
CA HIS A 55 -5.66 21.58 29.34
C HIS A 55 -4.55 21.69 30.39
N ASP A 56 -4.92 21.88 31.66
CA ASP A 56 -3.94 22.04 32.76
C ASP A 56 -3.28 20.73 33.22
N LEU A 57 -3.80 19.58 32.77
CA LEU A 57 -3.27 18.26 33.11
C LEU A 57 -2.26 17.74 32.08
N ILE A 58 -2.30 18.25 30.84
CA ILE A 58 -1.39 17.83 29.77
C ILE A 58 -0.16 18.74 29.73
N ASN A 59 1.02 18.13 29.84
CA ASN A 59 2.32 18.77 29.76
C ASN A 59 3.02 18.34 28.47
N TRP A 60 3.03 19.22 27.47
CA TRP A 60 3.56 18.89 26.14
C TRP A 60 5.03 18.42 26.15
N PRO A 61 5.98 19.11 26.82
CA PRO A 61 7.36 18.63 26.84
C PRO A 61 7.52 17.22 27.42
N THR A 62 6.74 16.87 28.46
CA THR A 62 6.77 15.52 29.05
C THR A 62 6.07 14.49 28.16
N LEU A 63 4.94 14.85 27.55
CA LEU A 63 4.17 13.95 26.68
C LEU A 63 4.96 13.51 25.45
N LEU A 64 5.71 14.43 24.84
CA LEU A 64 6.51 14.16 23.64
C LEU A 64 7.91 13.63 23.96
N ALA A 65 8.29 13.56 25.24
CA ALA A 65 9.62 13.13 25.63
C ALA A 65 9.82 11.66 25.22
N GLY A 66 10.81 11.41 24.36
CA GLY A 66 11.15 10.06 23.89
C GLY A 66 10.48 9.64 22.58
N LEU A 67 9.57 10.45 22.02
CA LEU A 67 9.05 10.21 20.67
C LEU A 67 10.16 10.41 19.62
N PRO A 68 10.20 9.60 18.54
CA PRO A 68 11.23 9.70 17.52
C PRO A 68 11.14 11.03 16.78
N THR A 69 12.26 11.72 16.57
CA THR A 69 12.28 13.01 15.83
C THR A 69 12.85 12.88 14.42
N GLN A 70 13.43 11.74 14.09
CA GLN A 70 14.09 11.51 12.81
C GLN A 70 14.18 10.01 12.49
N ARG A 71 14.17 9.66 11.20
CA ARG A 71 14.56 8.35 10.68
C ARG A 71 15.55 8.54 9.53
N ASP A 72 16.64 7.76 9.55
CA ASP A 72 17.68 7.79 8.52
C ASP A 72 17.69 6.44 7.79
N ILE A 73 17.55 6.50 6.47
CA ILE A 73 17.51 5.32 5.60
C ILE A 73 18.72 5.40 4.66
N PRO A 74 19.76 4.58 4.87
CA PRO A 74 20.93 4.60 4.02
C PRO A 74 20.62 4.00 2.64
N PHE A 75 21.07 4.67 1.57
CA PHE A 75 20.97 4.18 0.20
C PHE A 75 22.27 4.48 -0.57
N GLY A 76 23.09 3.45 -0.80
CA GLY A 76 24.42 3.62 -1.38
C GLY A 76 25.31 4.54 -0.53
N SER A 77 25.74 5.67 -1.10
CA SER A 77 26.52 6.70 -0.40
C SER A 77 25.69 7.90 0.08
N GLN A 78 24.38 7.84 -0.09
CA GLN A 78 23.41 8.90 0.24
C GLN A 78 22.47 8.39 1.34
N THR A 79 21.73 9.31 1.95
CA THR A 79 20.73 9.00 2.99
C THR A 79 19.40 9.62 2.61
N ILE A 80 18.31 8.91 2.87
CA ILE A 80 16.96 9.48 2.89
C ILE A 80 16.64 9.77 4.36
N ILE A 81 16.37 11.03 4.69
CA ILE A 81 16.17 11.53 6.04
C ILE A 81 14.72 11.97 6.19
N TYR A 82 13.99 11.33 7.10
CA TYR A 82 12.64 11.75 7.49
C TYR A 82 12.72 12.48 8.82
N ASN A 83 12.53 13.80 8.81
CA ASN A 83 12.35 14.59 10.02
C ASN A 83 10.89 14.45 10.48
N ILE A 84 10.69 14.28 11.79
CA ILE A 84 9.37 14.09 12.38
C ILE A 84 9.05 15.27 13.30
N GLY A 85 8.15 16.12 12.83
CA GLY A 85 7.58 17.24 13.59
C GLY A 85 6.29 16.84 14.32
N TYR A 86 6.09 17.39 15.51
CA TYR A 86 4.88 17.17 16.31
C TYR A 86 4.08 18.46 16.46
N GLN A 87 2.79 18.42 16.10
CA GLN A 87 1.83 19.49 16.34
C GLN A 87 0.75 19.00 17.28
N LEU A 88 0.28 19.88 18.15
CA LEU A 88 -0.47 19.50 19.34
C LEU A 88 -1.62 20.48 19.56
N SER A 89 -2.83 19.95 19.71
CA SER A 89 -4.03 20.76 19.89
C SER A 89 -5.05 20.08 20.80
N PHE A 90 -5.85 20.90 21.46
CA PHE A 90 -7.06 20.42 22.15
C PHE A 90 -8.27 20.64 21.26
N ALA A 91 -9.12 19.62 21.12
CA ALA A 91 -10.44 19.78 20.56
C ALA A 91 -11.28 20.69 21.47
N ASN A 92 -12.18 21.47 20.88
CA ASN A 92 -13.10 22.30 21.65
C ASN A 92 -14.31 21.47 22.14
N ASP A 93 -15.06 22.01 23.10
CA ASP A 93 -16.21 21.33 23.69
C ASP A 93 -17.27 20.93 22.66
N SER A 94 -17.50 21.73 21.62
CA SER A 94 -18.45 21.39 20.55
C SER A 94 -18.01 20.13 19.80
N TYR A 95 -16.73 20.04 19.47
CA TYR A 95 -16.17 18.87 18.79
C TYR A 95 -16.21 17.63 19.69
N LEU A 96 -15.90 17.79 20.99
CA LEU A 96 -16.04 16.70 21.97
C LEU A 96 -17.48 16.18 22.00
N GLU A 97 -18.48 17.07 22.06
CA GLU A 97 -19.89 16.66 22.06
C GLU A 97 -20.31 15.99 20.74
N ASP A 98 -19.79 16.43 19.60
CA ASP A 98 -20.04 15.81 18.30
C ASP A 98 -19.43 14.39 18.23
N VAL A 99 -18.17 14.22 18.66
CA VAL A 99 -17.52 12.89 18.75
C VAL A 99 -18.28 11.99 19.72
N ARG A 100 -18.65 12.52 20.89
CA ARG A 100 -19.46 11.79 21.87
C ARG A 100 -20.80 11.38 21.27
N GLY A 101 -21.43 12.25 20.48
CA GLY A 101 -22.67 11.95 19.76
C GLY A 101 -22.52 10.76 18.80
N ILE A 102 -21.45 10.72 18.00
CA ILE A 102 -21.22 9.59 17.09
C ILE A 102 -20.91 8.29 17.85
N VAL A 103 -20.10 8.34 18.90
CA VAL A 103 -19.79 7.20 19.78
C VAL A 103 -21.07 6.64 20.43
N MET A 104 -21.91 7.51 21.00
CA MET A 104 -23.12 7.09 21.70
C MET A 104 -24.21 6.56 20.76
N SER A 105 -24.31 7.10 19.55
CA SER A 105 -25.30 6.64 18.56
C SER A 105 -24.90 5.33 17.85
N ASN A 106 -23.61 4.99 17.84
CA ASN A 106 -23.07 3.79 17.19
C ASN A 106 -22.43 2.83 18.20
N SER A 107 -23.06 2.67 19.36
CA SER A 107 -22.62 1.72 20.36
C SER A 107 -23.74 0.88 20.95
N VAL A 108 -23.39 -0.34 21.36
CA VAL A 108 -24.28 -1.31 22.02
C VAL A 108 -23.81 -1.49 23.46
N ASN A 109 -24.72 -1.26 24.41
CA ASN A 109 -24.47 -1.44 25.83
C ASN A 109 -25.21 -2.67 26.38
N GLY A 110 -24.55 -3.51 27.19
CA GLY A 110 -25.16 -4.73 27.72
C GLY A 110 -24.28 -5.48 28.72
N SER A 111 -24.77 -6.61 29.23
CA SER A 111 -24.11 -7.41 30.28
C SER A 111 -23.13 -8.46 29.77
N GLU A 112 -23.17 -8.77 28.47
CA GLU A 112 -22.33 -9.78 27.80
C GLU A 112 -21.98 -9.29 26.38
N THR A 113 -21.68 -8.00 26.27
CA THR A 113 -21.31 -7.35 25.00
C THR A 113 -19.83 -7.51 24.67
N GLY A 114 -19.01 -7.84 25.68
CA GLY A 114 -17.56 -7.93 25.58
C GLY A 114 -16.97 -9.17 26.24
N THR A 115 -15.64 -9.23 26.27
CA THR A 115 -14.83 -10.32 26.79
C THR A 115 -13.70 -9.78 27.69
N GLY A 116 -13.69 -10.17 28.96
CA GLY A 116 -12.57 -9.94 29.87
C GLY A 116 -11.57 -11.10 29.89
N LEU A 117 -10.31 -10.80 30.25
CA LEU A 117 -9.25 -11.78 30.42
C LEU A 117 -9.12 -12.26 31.87
N ASP A 118 -9.06 -13.57 32.05
CA ASP A 118 -8.71 -14.25 33.30
C ASP A 118 -7.20 -14.51 33.32
N GLU A 119 -6.44 -13.56 33.87
CA GLU A 119 -4.97 -13.62 33.93
C GLU A 119 -4.45 -14.85 34.69
N SER A 120 -5.18 -15.33 35.70
CA SER A 120 -4.77 -16.50 36.48
C SER A 120 -4.83 -17.77 35.64
N ASN A 121 -5.91 -17.93 34.87
CA ASN A 121 -6.02 -19.04 33.93
C ASN A 121 -5.01 -18.92 32.78
N LEU A 122 -4.71 -17.70 32.30
CA LEU A 122 -3.69 -17.48 31.28
C LEU A 122 -2.30 -17.89 31.77
N LEU A 123 -1.93 -17.47 32.99
CA LEU A 123 -0.66 -17.87 33.63
C LEU A 123 -0.56 -19.39 33.77
N TYR A 124 -1.64 -20.04 34.25
CA TYR A 124 -1.67 -21.49 34.37
C TYR A 124 -1.47 -22.18 33.02
N GLN A 125 -2.18 -21.74 31.98
CA GLN A 125 -2.06 -22.34 30.65
C GLN A 125 -0.68 -22.10 30.03
N LYS A 126 -0.04 -20.95 30.28
CA LYS A 126 1.34 -20.70 29.84
C LYS A 126 2.32 -21.72 30.45
N GLU A 127 2.13 -22.08 31.72
CA GLU A 127 2.95 -23.09 32.41
C GLU A 127 2.60 -24.52 32.00
N ASN A 128 1.37 -24.75 31.52
CA ASN A 128 0.83 -26.06 31.15
C ASN A 128 0.19 -25.99 29.74
N PRO A 129 0.99 -25.88 28.67
CA PRO A 129 0.50 -25.60 27.31
C PRO A 129 -0.44 -26.68 26.75
N ASP A 130 -0.38 -27.90 27.28
CA ASP A 130 -1.25 -29.02 26.90
C ASP A 130 -2.58 -29.06 27.67
N GLU A 131 -2.82 -28.11 28.58
CA GLU A 131 -4.02 -28.02 29.42
C GLU A 131 -4.80 -26.72 29.15
N PRO A 132 -5.60 -26.65 28.06
CA PRO A 132 -6.42 -25.49 27.76
C PRO A 132 -7.23 -25.02 28.97
N GLN A 133 -7.31 -23.70 29.15
CA GLN A 133 -8.12 -23.02 30.15
C GLN A 133 -9.16 -22.09 29.52
N CYS A 134 -10.22 -21.81 30.27
CA CYS A 134 -11.16 -20.74 29.98
C CYS A 134 -10.55 -19.40 30.42
N ILE A 135 -9.79 -18.76 29.52
CA ILE A 135 -9.10 -17.49 29.78
C ILE A 135 -9.96 -16.28 29.43
N PHE A 136 -11.03 -16.48 28.65
CA PHE A 136 -11.93 -15.41 28.23
C PHE A 136 -13.29 -15.56 28.92
N ARG A 137 -13.77 -14.47 29.54
CA ARG A 137 -15.04 -14.42 30.28
C ARG A 137 -15.94 -13.33 29.74
N PRO A 138 -17.27 -13.53 29.67
CA PRO A 138 -18.18 -12.46 29.29
C PRO A 138 -18.04 -11.24 30.21
N ARG A 139 -18.09 -10.04 29.64
CA ARG A 139 -18.01 -8.77 30.35
C ARG A 139 -19.17 -7.85 29.95
N ALA A 140 -19.59 -7.03 30.92
CA ALA A 140 -20.56 -5.97 30.73
C ALA A 140 -19.89 -4.68 30.27
N GLY A 141 -20.52 -3.97 29.34
CA GLY A 141 -19.98 -2.71 28.85
C GLY A 141 -20.56 -2.24 27.53
N ARG A 142 -19.87 -1.27 26.93
CA ARG A 142 -20.25 -0.58 25.71
C ARG A 142 -19.28 -0.90 24.58
N CYS A 143 -19.77 -1.65 23.60
CA CYS A 143 -19.09 -1.91 22.34
C CYS A 143 -19.38 -0.76 21.36
N ILE A 144 -18.36 -0.04 20.90
CA ILE A 144 -18.44 1.11 20.00
C ILE A 144 -17.96 0.71 18.60
N ASP A 145 -18.70 1.04 17.55
CA ASP A 145 -18.27 0.76 16.18
C ASP A 145 -17.08 1.65 15.77
N ALA A 146 -15.88 1.05 15.69
CA ALA A 146 -14.64 1.75 15.40
C ALA A 146 -14.64 2.37 13.99
N TYR A 147 -15.21 1.67 13.01
CA TYR A 147 -15.20 2.07 11.61
C TYR A 147 -16.08 3.29 11.36
N ILE A 148 -17.24 3.35 12.00
CA ILE A 148 -18.11 4.53 11.89
C ILE A 148 -17.46 5.75 12.54
N VAL A 149 -16.77 5.58 13.67
CA VAL A 149 -16.04 6.67 14.33
C VAL A 149 -14.86 7.13 13.46
N GLU A 150 -14.06 6.21 12.92
CA GLU A 150 -12.94 6.53 12.03
C GLU A 150 -13.41 7.31 10.79
N ASP A 151 -14.45 6.82 10.10
CA ASP A 151 -15.00 7.48 8.91
C ASP A 151 -15.51 8.90 9.24
N TRP A 152 -16.13 9.07 10.41
CA TRP A 152 -16.58 10.39 10.85
C TRP A 152 -15.41 11.35 11.13
N LEU A 153 -14.34 10.87 11.77
CA LEU A 153 -13.14 11.68 12.07
C LEU A 153 -12.37 12.07 10.81
N ILE A 154 -12.35 11.20 9.78
CA ILE A 154 -11.80 11.51 8.46
C ILE A 154 -12.62 12.62 7.78
N ALA A 155 -13.94 12.53 7.84
CA ALA A 155 -14.84 13.49 7.21
C ALA A 155 -14.95 14.83 7.96
N ASN A 156 -14.69 14.83 9.28
CA ASN A 156 -14.84 15.98 10.16
C ASN A 156 -13.59 16.16 11.01
N PRO A 157 -12.43 16.48 10.43
CA PRO A 157 -11.20 16.53 11.21
C PRO A 157 -11.20 17.76 12.14
N ALA A 158 -10.75 17.58 13.40
CA ALA A 158 -10.65 18.67 14.38
C ALA A 158 -9.67 19.78 13.93
N VAL A 159 -8.74 19.42 13.07
CA VAL A 159 -7.62 20.24 12.59
C VAL A 159 -7.43 19.98 11.11
N THR A 160 -6.81 20.90 10.38
CA THR A 160 -6.42 20.62 9.00
C THR A 160 -5.35 19.52 9.01
N PRO A 161 -5.58 18.36 8.38
CA PRO A 161 -4.56 17.31 8.31
C PRO A 161 -3.28 17.84 7.67
N PRO A 162 -2.09 17.42 8.15
CA PRO A 162 -0.82 17.80 7.51
C PRO A 162 -0.78 17.28 6.06
N ALA A 163 -0.10 18.01 5.19
CA ALA A 163 0.03 17.61 3.77
C ALA A 163 0.87 16.33 3.62
N LEU A 164 1.94 16.20 4.41
CA LEU A 164 2.77 15.01 4.56
C LEU A 164 2.76 14.62 6.04
N GLY A 165 1.97 13.61 6.41
CA GLY A 165 1.81 13.29 7.82
C GLY A 165 0.55 12.54 8.22
N TYR A 166 0.30 12.55 9.52
CA TYR A 166 -0.77 11.82 10.17
C TYR A 166 -1.50 12.67 11.21
N VAL A 167 -2.75 12.31 11.52
CA VAL A 167 -3.49 12.86 12.66
C VAL A 167 -3.72 11.75 13.69
N LEU A 168 -3.29 11.96 14.93
CA LEU A 168 -3.51 11.05 16.05
C LEU A 168 -4.51 11.68 17.01
N TYR A 169 -5.66 11.05 17.21
CA TYR A 169 -6.65 11.45 18.22
C TYR A 169 -6.39 10.71 19.52
N MET A 170 -6.09 11.43 20.59
CA MET A 170 -6.02 10.88 21.95
C MET A 170 -7.31 11.23 22.67
N LEU A 171 -8.18 10.25 22.82
CA LEU A 171 -9.51 10.37 23.41
C LEU A 171 -9.48 10.09 24.92
N ASN A 172 -10.43 10.66 25.62
CA ASN A 172 -10.73 10.36 27.01
C ASN A 172 -12.24 10.27 27.15
N PHE A 173 -12.71 9.05 27.36
CA PHE A 173 -14.11 8.71 27.64
C PHE A 173 -14.24 7.93 28.94
N SER A 174 -13.39 8.24 29.92
CA SER A 174 -13.46 7.72 31.30
C SER A 174 -14.85 7.80 31.95
N ASP A 175 -15.72 8.68 31.45
CA ASP A 175 -17.07 8.87 31.95
C ASP A 175 -18.09 7.87 31.40
N LEU A 176 -17.69 7.02 30.45
CA LEU A 176 -18.45 5.85 30.00
C LEU A 176 -18.26 4.65 30.93
N ASP A 177 -17.20 4.65 31.74
CA ASP A 177 -16.81 3.55 32.60
C ASP A 177 -17.30 3.73 34.04
N THR A 178 -17.20 2.66 34.82
CA THR A 178 -17.50 2.68 36.25
C THR A 178 -16.22 2.61 37.07
N PRO A 179 -16.10 3.32 38.21
CA PRO A 179 -14.87 3.35 39.03
C PRO A 179 -14.36 2.00 39.57
N GLY A 180 -15.10 0.91 39.38
CA GLY A 180 -14.74 -0.44 39.81
C GLY A 180 -14.71 -1.44 38.66
N HIS A 181 -14.60 -0.99 37.42
CA HIS A 181 -14.46 -1.84 36.22
C HIS A 181 -15.62 -2.83 36.00
N GLY A 182 -16.80 -2.50 36.53
CA GLY A 182 -18.01 -3.32 36.37
C GLY A 182 -18.75 -3.09 35.05
N ILE A 183 -18.45 -1.97 34.41
CA ILE A 183 -18.90 -1.54 33.08
C ILE A 183 -17.70 -0.81 32.49
N GLU A 184 -17.29 -1.24 31.30
CA GLU A 184 -16.23 -0.63 30.50
C GLU A 184 -16.76 -0.22 29.11
N HIS A 185 -15.97 0.55 28.37
CA HIS A 185 -16.14 0.76 26.95
C HIS A 185 -14.94 0.23 26.17
N TRP A 186 -15.16 -0.08 24.89
CA TRP A 186 -14.12 -0.47 23.94
C TRP A 186 -14.62 -0.25 22.51
N TYR A 187 -13.70 -0.33 21.56
CA TYR A 187 -14.00 -0.25 20.13
C TYR A 187 -14.03 -1.65 19.49
N ASP A 188 -14.92 -1.86 18.53
CA ASP A 188 -15.03 -3.07 17.70
C ASP A 188 -14.80 -2.68 16.23
N ALA A 189 -13.79 -3.30 15.62
CA ALA A 189 -13.44 -3.13 14.21
C ALA A 189 -14.02 -4.23 13.31
N HIS A 190 -14.93 -5.07 13.83
CA HIS A 190 -15.66 -6.13 13.11
C HIS A 190 -14.79 -6.97 12.14
N PRO A 191 -13.66 -7.56 12.57
CA PRO A 191 -12.83 -8.33 11.65
C PRO A 191 -13.59 -9.52 11.07
N VAL A 192 -13.42 -9.71 9.77
CA VAL A 192 -14.07 -10.77 8.96
C VAL A 192 -12.98 -11.48 8.20
N ASP A 193 -12.94 -12.81 8.26
CA ASP A 193 -12.01 -13.64 7.49
C ASP A 193 -12.28 -13.50 5.97
N THR A 194 -11.27 -13.08 5.21
CA THR A 194 -11.44 -12.72 3.79
C THR A 194 -11.78 -13.91 2.89
N ASP A 195 -11.38 -15.12 3.30
CA ASP A 195 -11.57 -16.33 2.51
C ASP A 195 -12.98 -16.92 2.71
N SER A 196 -13.48 -16.92 3.95
CA SER A 196 -14.78 -17.50 4.33
C SER A 196 -15.92 -16.48 4.43
N GLY A 197 -15.60 -15.19 4.58
CA GLY A 197 -16.56 -14.12 4.85
C GLY A 197 -17.21 -14.18 6.24
N GLN A 198 -16.70 -15.01 7.15
CA GLN A 198 -17.23 -15.16 8.51
C GLN A 198 -16.66 -14.10 9.46
N LYS A 199 -17.49 -13.61 10.39
CA LYS A 199 -17.00 -12.79 11.52
C LYS A 199 -15.97 -13.59 12.30
N GLN A 200 -14.86 -12.94 12.63
CA GLN A 200 -13.86 -13.49 13.52
C GLN A 200 -14.37 -13.42 14.96
N ASP A 201 -14.83 -14.56 15.47
CA ASP A 201 -15.34 -14.79 16.83
C ASP A 201 -14.36 -15.64 17.66
N TRP A 202 -13.10 -15.65 17.25
CA TRP A 202 -12.01 -16.42 17.83
C TRP A 202 -10.74 -15.57 17.84
N PHE A 203 -9.93 -15.73 18.88
CA PHE A 203 -8.64 -15.06 18.98
C PHE A 203 -7.54 -16.10 18.87
N ARG A 204 -6.76 -16.09 17.80
CA ARG A 204 -5.68 -17.06 17.53
C ARG A 204 -6.12 -18.54 17.54
N LEU A 205 -5.55 -19.34 16.65
CA LEU A 205 -6.03 -20.72 16.47
C LEU A 205 -5.66 -21.65 17.62
N GLU A 206 -4.67 -21.31 18.44
CA GLU A 206 -4.33 -22.08 19.66
C GLU A 206 -5.37 -21.93 20.78
N TRP A 207 -6.15 -20.85 20.76
CA TRP A 207 -7.17 -20.55 21.77
C TRP A 207 -8.59 -20.76 21.25
N ASP A 208 -8.72 -21.03 19.96
CA ASP A 208 -9.96 -21.46 19.33
C ASP A 208 -10.33 -22.88 19.78
N ASN A 209 -10.92 -22.97 20.97
CA ASN A 209 -11.32 -24.22 21.59
C ASN A 209 -12.64 -24.05 22.36
N ALA A 210 -13.23 -25.18 22.77
CA ALA A 210 -14.54 -25.21 23.41
C ALA A 210 -14.62 -24.44 24.75
N GLN A 211 -13.50 -24.10 25.38
CA GLN A 211 -13.47 -23.34 26.63
C GLN A 211 -13.42 -21.82 26.41
N ASN A 212 -13.07 -21.37 25.20
CA ASN A 212 -13.02 -19.96 24.83
C ASN A 212 -13.93 -19.66 23.62
N PRO A 213 -15.24 -19.98 23.69
CA PRO A 213 -16.15 -19.69 22.59
C PRO A 213 -16.42 -18.17 22.50
N ASN A 214 -16.50 -17.65 21.27
CA ASN A 214 -17.01 -16.30 20.96
C ASN A 214 -16.21 -15.15 21.61
N VAL A 215 -14.91 -15.10 21.33
CA VAL A 215 -14.04 -14.01 21.82
C VAL A 215 -14.39 -12.71 21.10
N THR A 216 -14.69 -11.66 21.87
CA THR A 216 -14.83 -10.29 21.35
C THR A 216 -13.47 -9.61 21.40
N LEU A 217 -13.06 -9.02 20.28
CA LEU A 217 -11.81 -8.27 20.18
C LEU A 217 -12.07 -6.84 20.66
N GLU A 218 -11.60 -6.50 21.85
CA GLU A 218 -11.74 -5.20 22.48
C GLU A 218 -10.51 -4.35 22.17
N TYR A 219 -10.71 -3.27 21.42
CA TYR A 219 -9.63 -2.38 20.99
C TYR A 219 -9.65 -1.09 21.81
N ALA A 220 -8.48 -0.66 22.30
CA ALA A 220 -8.27 0.67 22.89
C ALA A 220 -7.69 1.69 21.89
N GLY A 221 -7.44 1.27 20.66
CA GLY A 221 -7.09 2.13 19.53
C GLY A 221 -7.66 1.59 18.24
N PHE A 222 -7.68 2.39 17.18
CA PHE A 222 -8.05 1.94 15.85
C PHE A 222 -7.58 2.96 14.82
N GLY A 223 -7.34 2.50 13.59
CA GLY A 223 -6.99 3.38 12.49
C GLY A 223 -6.33 2.64 11.35
N GLY A 224 -5.97 3.37 10.30
CA GLY A 224 -5.30 2.84 9.14
C GLY A 224 -6.20 2.65 7.92
N ARG A 225 -7.49 2.99 7.99
CA ARG A 225 -8.31 3.19 6.77
C ARG A 225 -8.04 4.56 6.16
N GLY A 226 -7.70 5.55 6.98
CA GLY A 226 -7.13 6.84 6.59
C GLY A 226 -5.74 7.08 7.17
N ASN A 227 -5.19 8.27 6.95
CA ASN A 227 -3.96 8.75 7.61
C ASN A 227 -4.24 9.24 9.04
N ILE A 228 -5.12 8.53 9.75
CA ILE A 228 -5.49 8.84 11.13
C ILE A 228 -5.36 7.61 12.02
N TYR A 229 -5.06 7.85 13.29
CA TYR A 229 -5.11 6.84 14.33
C TYR A 229 -5.86 7.41 15.54
N VAL A 230 -6.70 6.59 16.14
CA VAL A 230 -7.40 6.90 17.38
C VAL A 230 -6.81 6.04 18.48
N LEU A 231 -6.55 6.67 19.61
CA LEU A 231 -6.10 6.04 20.81
C LEU A 231 -6.96 6.54 21.97
N ASP A 232 -7.53 5.62 22.72
CA ASP A 232 -8.35 5.91 23.89
C ASP A 232 -7.78 5.16 25.10
N PRO A 233 -6.90 5.79 25.90
CA PRO A 233 -6.31 5.13 27.05
C PRO A 233 -7.31 4.75 28.15
N SER A 234 -8.57 5.23 28.08
CA SER A 234 -9.65 4.81 29.00
C SER A 234 -10.41 3.57 28.53
N ALA A 235 -10.28 3.16 27.27
CA ALA A 235 -10.97 1.97 26.77
C ALA A 235 -10.34 0.67 27.31
N ASP A 236 -11.18 -0.35 27.55
CA ASP A 236 -10.68 -1.66 27.94
C ASP A 236 -9.88 -2.30 26.79
N GLN A 237 -8.81 -2.98 27.20
CA GLN A 237 -7.88 -3.68 26.32
C GLN A 237 -7.30 -4.89 27.02
N TRP A 238 -8.07 -5.98 27.02
CA TRP A 238 -7.55 -7.25 27.50
C TRP A 238 -6.32 -7.73 26.70
N TYR A 239 -6.17 -7.30 25.44
CA TYR A 239 -5.07 -7.73 24.58
C TYR A 239 -3.69 -7.37 25.13
N LEU A 240 -3.49 -6.14 25.64
CA LEU A 240 -2.18 -5.76 26.18
C LEU A 240 -1.82 -6.61 27.39
N ARG A 241 -2.79 -6.89 28.28
CA ARG A 241 -2.62 -7.78 29.43
C ARG A 241 -2.30 -9.21 29.00
N TRP A 242 -2.96 -9.69 27.94
CA TRP A 242 -2.69 -11.00 27.35
C TRP A 242 -1.28 -11.07 26.77
N ALA A 243 -0.89 -10.11 25.93
CA ALA A 243 0.40 -10.05 25.25
C ALA A 243 1.54 -10.00 26.27
N ARG A 244 1.39 -9.16 27.28
CA ARG A 244 2.26 -9.06 28.44
C ARG A 244 2.52 -10.43 29.10
N ILE A 245 1.48 -11.15 29.49
CA ILE A 245 1.64 -12.45 30.18
C ILE A 245 2.19 -13.51 29.24
N TRP A 246 1.67 -13.58 28.02
CA TRP A 246 1.97 -14.66 27.08
C TRP A 246 3.37 -14.54 26.48
N TRP A 247 3.80 -13.31 26.15
CA TRP A 247 5.07 -13.07 25.46
C TRP A 247 6.25 -12.77 26.38
N SER A 248 6.02 -12.18 27.56
CA SER A 248 7.06 -11.85 28.54
C SER A 248 7.23 -12.94 29.58
N ASP A 249 8.38 -12.97 30.29
CA ASP A 249 8.60 -13.85 31.43
C ASP A 249 8.66 -13.07 32.76
N PRO A 250 8.19 -13.64 33.89
CA PRO A 250 8.32 -12.99 35.19
C PRO A 250 9.79 -12.74 35.58
N PRO A 251 10.11 -11.64 36.30
CA PRO A 251 9.19 -10.65 36.84
C PRO A 251 8.82 -9.56 35.80
N TYR A 252 7.53 -9.24 35.77
CA TYR A 252 6.89 -8.21 34.91
C TYR A 252 7.26 -6.75 35.28
N GLU A 253 8.35 -6.53 36.00
CA GLU A 253 8.70 -5.23 36.61
C GLU A 253 9.22 -4.18 35.63
N ASN A 254 9.60 -4.59 34.41
CA ASN A 254 10.09 -3.68 33.36
C ASN A 254 9.00 -3.28 32.36
N GLU A 255 7.74 -3.61 32.64
CA GLU A 255 6.64 -3.42 31.70
C GLU A 255 6.01 -2.03 31.86
N TYR A 256 5.53 -1.48 30.75
CA TYR A 256 4.83 -0.22 30.80
C TYR A 256 3.50 -0.36 31.56
N GLU A 257 3.19 0.65 32.38
CA GLU A 257 1.98 0.67 33.20
C GLU A 257 0.70 0.46 32.37
N HIS A 258 0.69 0.91 31.10
CA HIS A 258 -0.43 0.74 30.19
C HIS A 258 -0.78 -0.71 29.86
N CYS A 259 0.14 -1.65 30.02
CA CYS A 259 -0.14 -3.08 29.87
C CYS A 259 -0.94 -3.64 31.07
N THR A 260 -1.15 -2.84 32.11
CA THR A 260 -1.73 -3.28 33.40
C THR A 260 -2.82 -2.36 33.93
N MET A 261 -2.87 -1.11 33.47
CA MET A 261 -3.74 -0.05 33.96
C MET A 261 -4.31 0.72 32.77
N ASP A 262 -5.62 0.96 32.78
CA ASP A 262 -6.25 1.99 31.96
C ASP A 262 -6.06 3.39 32.58
N LEU A 263 -6.64 4.41 31.95
CA LEU A 263 -6.47 5.80 32.35
C LEU A 263 -7.04 6.07 33.74
N GLU A 264 -8.15 5.43 34.10
CA GLU A 264 -8.87 5.58 35.37
C GLU A 264 -8.00 5.05 36.51
N ASP A 265 -7.46 3.85 36.35
CA ASP A 265 -6.49 3.25 37.26
C ASP A 265 -5.29 4.18 37.48
N LYS A 266 -4.74 4.70 36.37
CA LYS A 266 -3.59 5.61 36.44
C LYS A 266 -3.93 6.87 37.22
N VAL A 267 -5.05 7.51 36.92
CA VAL A 267 -5.49 8.75 37.59
C VAL A 267 -5.74 8.52 39.07
N GLN A 268 -6.29 7.37 39.46
CA GLN A 268 -6.51 7.03 40.87
C GLN A 268 -5.19 6.80 41.64
N SER A 269 -4.13 6.38 40.95
CA SER A 269 -2.82 6.10 41.55
C SER A 269 -1.96 7.35 41.82
N VAL A 270 -2.30 8.51 41.27
CA VAL A 270 -1.47 9.74 41.33
C VAL A 270 -2.21 10.97 41.85
N ASP A 271 -1.50 11.87 42.53
CA ASP A 271 -2.04 13.18 42.93
C ASP A 271 -1.86 14.23 41.82
N LEU A 272 -2.88 14.41 40.99
CA LEU A 272 -2.91 15.37 39.88
C LEU A 272 -2.84 16.84 40.32
N SER A 273 -3.00 17.16 41.60
CA SER A 273 -2.80 18.52 42.10
C SER A 273 -1.31 18.91 42.14
N THR A 274 -0.40 17.92 42.17
CA THR A 274 1.05 18.11 42.20
C THR A 274 1.67 18.10 40.79
N SER A 275 2.83 18.73 40.63
CA SER A 275 3.61 18.66 39.39
C SER A 275 4.11 17.23 39.10
N ALA A 276 4.44 16.47 40.14
CA ALA A 276 4.91 15.09 40.02
C ALA A 276 3.79 14.16 39.51
N GLY A 277 2.57 14.29 40.04
CA GLY A 277 1.42 13.51 39.56
C GLY A 277 1.06 13.83 38.11
N ARG A 278 1.05 15.12 37.72
CA ARG A 278 0.85 15.51 36.32
C ARG A 278 1.96 15.00 35.40
N ALA A 279 3.22 15.05 35.82
CA ALA A 279 4.33 14.49 35.04
C ALA A 279 4.16 12.96 34.86
N SER A 280 3.79 12.24 35.91
CA SER A 280 3.55 10.78 35.85
C SER A 280 2.41 10.41 34.89
N LEU A 281 1.31 11.18 34.88
CA LEU A 281 0.23 11.01 33.89
C LEU A 281 0.74 11.23 32.46
N ASN A 282 1.52 12.29 32.20
CA ASN A 282 2.01 12.57 30.85
C ASN A 282 3.06 11.56 30.38
N THR A 283 3.87 10.99 31.27
CA THR A 283 4.74 9.86 30.93
C THR A 283 3.91 8.63 30.56
N TYR A 284 2.87 8.32 31.31
CA TYR A 284 1.95 7.22 31.00
C TYR A 284 1.31 7.39 29.61
N LEU A 285 0.75 8.57 29.31
CA LEU A 285 0.17 8.88 28.00
C LEU A 285 1.22 8.87 26.88
N GLY A 286 2.42 9.40 27.15
CA GLY A 286 3.54 9.41 26.19
C GLY A 286 3.97 8.00 25.80
N ASN A 287 3.98 7.06 26.75
CA ASN A 287 4.30 5.66 26.47
C ASN A 287 3.24 5.00 25.58
N TYR A 288 1.95 5.31 25.74
CA TYR A 288 0.92 4.86 24.81
C TYR A 288 1.09 5.43 23.41
N LEU A 289 1.44 6.71 23.30
CA LEU A 289 1.62 7.38 22.02
C LEU A 289 2.85 6.86 21.26
N TYR A 290 3.89 6.45 21.99
CA TYR A 290 5.12 5.96 21.40
C TYR A 290 4.86 4.80 20.44
N ASP A 291 4.03 3.83 20.83
CA ASP A 291 3.74 2.64 20.04
C ASP A 291 3.22 2.94 18.61
N PRO A 292 2.04 3.58 18.42
CA PRO A 292 1.52 3.88 17.09
C PRO A 292 2.46 4.81 16.30
N ILE A 293 3.22 5.68 16.97
CA ILE A 293 4.16 6.56 16.27
C ILE A 293 5.39 5.78 15.76
N ALA A 294 6.01 4.98 16.63
CA ALA A 294 7.29 4.34 16.37
C ALA A 294 7.18 3.02 15.58
N TYR A 295 6.00 2.38 15.59
CA TYR A 295 5.76 1.09 14.94
C TYR A 295 4.68 1.10 13.85
N LEU A 296 3.84 2.14 13.72
CA LEU A 296 2.90 2.30 12.58
C LEU A 296 3.24 3.49 11.69
N MET A 297 3.25 4.70 12.25
CA MET A 297 3.31 5.93 11.46
C MET A 297 4.71 6.16 10.88
N MET A 298 5.75 5.97 11.70
CA MET A 298 7.16 6.12 11.35
C MET A 298 7.95 4.88 11.81
N PRO A 299 7.64 3.70 11.21
CA PRO A 299 8.11 2.40 11.68
C PRO A 299 9.64 2.34 11.62
N GLY A 300 10.28 2.02 12.74
CA GLY A 300 11.73 1.81 12.81
C GLY A 300 12.18 0.42 12.38
N GLN A 301 11.23 -0.52 12.31
CA GLN A 301 11.42 -1.93 12.10
C GLN A 301 11.17 -2.37 10.64
N HIS A 302 10.67 -1.47 9.80
CA HIS A 302 10.47 -1.74 8.38
C HIS A 302 11.74 -1.43 7.59
N ALA A 303 12.07 -2.29 6.63
CA ALA A 303 13.01 -1.97 5.58
C ALA A 303 12.35 -1.03 4.54
N PRO A 304 13.13 -0.17 3.87
CA PRO A 304 12.60 0.62 2.76
C PRO A 304 12.27 -0.30 1.57
N ALA A 305 11.18 0.00 0.86
CA ALA A 305 10.81 -0.74 -0.34
C ALA A 305 11.80 -0.45 -1.48
N ALA A 306 12.32 -1.50 -2.11
CA ALA A 306 13.27 -1.37 -3.20
C ALA A 306 12.62 -0.78 -4.47
N TYR A 307 13.33 0.09 -5.19
CA TYR A 307 12.91 0.53 -6.53
C TYR A 307 13.12 -0.60 -7.56
N VAL A 308 12.02 -1.24 -7.94
CA VAL A 308 11.97 -2.42 -8.83
C VAL A 308 10.95 -2.21 -9.96
N ASN A 309 10.97 -3.08 -10.97
CA ASN A 309 10.09 -2.98 -12.15
C ASN A 309 8.92 -3.95 -12.14
N SER A 310 9.00 -5.06 -11.40
CA SER A 310 7.93 -6.06 -11.34
C SER A 310 7.90 -6.80 -10.00
N GLY A 311 6.82 -7.57 -9.78
CA GLY A 311 6.65 -8.38 -8.59
C GLY A 311 5.96 -9.71 -8.89
N LEU A 312 6.46 -10.79 -8.29
CA LEU A 312 5.90 -12.14 -8.36
C LEU A 312 5.64 -12.69 -6.95
N LEU A 313 4.42 -13.18 -6.73
CA LEU A 313 4.07 -14.06 -5.61
C LEU A 313 3.67 -15.43 -6.15
N ARG A 314 4.49 -16.45 -5.87
CA ARG A 314 4.24 -17.84 -6.24
C ARG A 314 3.98 -18.67 -5.00
N VAL A 315 2.81 -19.28 -4.86
CA VAL A 315 2.42 -20.08 -3.68
C VAL A 315 2.06 -21.50 -4.07
N LEU A 316 2.59 -22.48 -3.34
CA LEU A 316 2.21 -23.89 -3.43
C LEU A 316 1.41 -24.28 -2.18
N VAL A 317 0.20 -24.80 -2.36
CA VAL A 317 -0.64 -25.33 -1.29
C VAL A 317 -0.64 -26.86 -1.36
N PHE A 318 0.04 -27.50 -0.42
CA PHE A 318 0.12 -28.96 -0.33
C PHE A 318 -0.98 -29.53 0.57
N CYS A 319 -1.88 -30.31 -0.03
CA CYS A 319 -2.77 -31.19 0.70
C CYS A 319 -2.02 -32.46 1.09
N MET A 320 -1.81 -32.66 2.40
CA MET A 320 -0.96 -33.73 2.91
C MET A 320 -1.67 -35.08 3.04
N ASP A 321 -3.00 -35.06 3.10
CA ASP A 321 -3.83 -36.16 3.58
C ASP A 321 -4.94 -36.53 2.57
N VAL A 322 -4.66 -36.41 1.26
CA VAL A 322 -5.58 -36.80 0.18
C VAL A 322 -5.98 -38.27 0.29
N ALA A 323 -5.01 -39.14 0.57
CA ALA A 323 -5.25 -40.56 0.81
C ALA A 323 -6.14 -40.84 2.04
N ASP A 324 -6.19 -39.91 2.99
CA ASP A 324 -7.01 -39.98 4.21
C ASP A 324 -8.33 -39.19 4.08
N GLY A 325 -8.74 -38.92 2.83
CA GLY A 325 -10.05 -38.39 2.48
C GLY A 325 -10.17 -36.87 2.47
N ILE A 326 -9.07 -36.11 2.45
CA ILE A 326 -9.10 -34.65 2.24
C ILE A 326 -8.81 -34.35 0.76
N PRO A 327 -9.83 -34.16 -0.09
CA PRO A 327 -9.59 -33.85 -1.51
C PRO A 327 -8.98 -32.46 -1.66
N VAL A 328 -8.10 -32.28 -2.66
CA VAL A 328 -7.46 -30.99 -2.97
C VAL A 328 -8.51 -29.90 -3.21
N GLU A 329 -9.63 -30.25 -3.86
CA GLU A 329 -10.73 -29.35 -4.18
C GLU A 329 -11.35 -28.72 -2.93
N SER A 330 -11.34 -29.42 -1.78
CA SER A 330 -11.86 -28.89 -0.51
C SER A 330 -11.05 -27.72 0.03
N LEU A 331 -9.82 -27.52 -0.46
CA LEU A 331 -8.92 -26.48 0.02
C LEU A 331 -8.86 -25.28 -0.92
N THR A 332 -9.43 -25.35 -2.12
CA THR A 332 -9.29 -24.30 -3.15
C THR A 332 -9.83 -22.92 -2.78
N TRP A 333 -10.59 -22.83 -1.67
CA TRP A 333 -11.11 -21.57 -1.14
C TRP A 333 -10.20 -20.93 -0.08
N ILE A 334 -9.22 -21.65 0.50
CA ILE A 334 -8.49 -21.18 1.68
C ILE A 334 -7.50 -20.06 1.38
N THR A 335 -7.13 -19.87 0.12
CA THR A 335 -6.38 -18.71 -0.35
C THR A 335 -6.64 -18.48 -1.83
N ASN A 336 -6.62 -17.22 -2.29
CA ASN A 336 -6.90 -16.93 -3.69
C ASN A 336 -5.97 -15.85 -4.25
N ASP A 337 -5.52 -16.12 -5.48
CA ASP A 337 -4.74 -15.22 -6.33
C ASP A 337 -5.33 -13.80 -6.38
N ALA A 338 -6.64 -13.66 -6.60
CA ALA A 338 -7.28 -12.36 -6.73
C ALA A 338 -7.16 -11.51 -5.47
N VAL A 339 -7.28 -12.13 -4.28
CA VAL A 339 -7.19 -11.44 -2.99
C VAL A 339 -5.75 -11.00 -2.74
N GLN A 340 -4.79 -11.92 -2.88
CA GLN A 340 -3.36 -11.60 -2.71
C GLN A 340 -2.91 -10.50 -3.66
N ARG A 341 -3.28 -10.61 -4.95
CA ARG A 341 -2.92 -9.64 -5.98
C ARG A 341 -3.56 -8.27 -5.74
N ALA A 342 -4.78 -8.22 -5.22
CA ALA A 342 -5.43 -6.95 -4.88
C ALA A 342 -4.63 -6.21 -3.79
N HIS A 343 -4.25 -6.89 -2.71
CA HIS A 343 -3.48 -6.26 -1.62
C HIS A 343 -2.06 -5.87 -2.04
N LEU A 344 -1.38 -6.69 -2.84
CA LEU A 344 -0.05 -6.34 -3.36
C LEU A 344 -0.11 -5.09 -4.26
N LYS A 345 -1.18 -4.96 -5.06
CA LYS A 345 -1.45 -3.74 -5.86
C LYS A 345 -1.83 -2.53 -5.02
N GLU A 346 -2.52 -2.71 -3.89
CA GLU A 346 -2.78 -1.63 -2.95
C GLU A 346 -1.47 -1.15 -2.28
N LEU A 347 -0.60 -2.09 -1.89
CA LEU A 347 0.65 -1.82 -1.23
C LEU A 347 1.66 -1.12 -2.17
N LEU A 348 1.89 -1.68 -3.36
CA LEU A 348 2.83 -1.14 -4.35
C LEU A 348 2.19 -1.09 -5.76
N PRO A 349 1.44 -0.03 -6.08
CA PRO A 349 0.64 0.08 -7.31
C PRO A 349 1.47 0.42 -8.56
N PHE A 350 2.74 0.74 -8.42
CA PHE A 350 3.59 1.27 -9.51
C PHE A 350 4.13 0.19 -10.45
N ILE A 351 4.08 -1.06 -10.02
CA ILE A 351 4.63 -2.20 -10.75
C ILE A 351 3.54 -3.20 -11.14
N PRO A 352 3.71 -3.93 -12.25
CA PRO A 352 2.91 -5.11 -12.52
C PRO A 352 3.18 -6.20 -11.47
N TRP A 353 2.09 -6.77 -10.96
CA TRP A 353 2.10 -7.93 -10.08
C TRP A 353 1.58 -9.18 -10.77
N GLN A 354 2.40 -10.22 -10.76
CA GLN A 354 2.00 -11.59 -11.07
C GLN A 354 1.79 -12.35 -9.77
N THR A 355 0.70 -13.09 -9.70
CA THR A 355 0.40 -13.94 -8.56
C THR A 355 -0.10 -15.27 -9.07
N GLU A 356 0.40 -16.34 -8.47
CA GLU A 356 0.09 -17.71 -8.87
C GLU A 356 -0.03 -18.58 -7.63
N ILE A 357 -1.15 -19.31 -7.54
CA ILE A 357 -1.42 -20.21 -6.41
C ILE A 357 -1.82 -21.57 -6.97
N ASP A 358 -1.01 -22.58 -6.64
CA ASP A 358 -1.24 -23.96 -7.06
C ASP A 358 -1.66 -24.83 -5.88
N TYR A 359 -2.68 -25.66 -6.11
CA TYR A 359 -3.16 -26.63 -5.13
C TYR A 359 -2.75 -28.04 -5.54
N LEU A 360 -1.99 -28.72 -4.68
CA LEU A 360 -1.25 -29.93 -5.03
C LEU A 360 -1.51 -31.07 -4.03
N ASP A 361 -1.60 -32.30 -4.53
CA ASP A 361 -1.49 -33.51 -3.70
C ASP A 361 -0.02 -33.79 -3.42
N ILE A 362 0.39 -33.81 -2.15
CA ILE A 362 1.79 -34.04 -1.77
C ILE A 362 2.34 -35.39 -2.30
N ASN A 363 1.47 -36.38 -2.56
CA ASN A 363 1.89 -37.69 -3.03
C ASN A 363 2.47 -37.67 -4.45
N ASP A 364 2.10 -36.68 -5.25
CA ASP A 364 2.66 -36.45 -6.59
C ASP A 364 4.04 -35.74 -6.52
N PHE A 365 4.43 -35.26 -5.34
CA PHE A 365 5.65 -34.49 -5.10
C PHE A 365 6.54 -35.15 -4.03
N PRO A 366 7.20 -36.29 -4.35
CA PRO A 366 7.93 -37.09 -3.36
C PRO A 366 9.09 -36.35 -2.68
N VAL A 367 9.71 -35.36 -3.34
CA VAL A 367 10.77 -34.54 -2.76
C VAL A 367 10.20 -33.65 -1.64
N TRP A 368 9.08 -32.96 -1.89
CA TRP A 368 8.38 -32.16 -0.90
C TRP A 368 7.86 -33.01 0.27
N LYS A 369 7.30 -34.19 -0.04
CA LYS A 369 6.88 -35.16 0.98
C LYS A 369 8.02 -35.57 1.89
N THR A 370 9.19 -35.83 1.31
CA THR A 370 10.41 -36.21 2.04
C THR A 370 10.87 -35.06 2.93
N LEU A 371 10.97 -33.84 2.40
CA LEU A 371 11.33 -32.64 3.17
C LEU A 371 10.40 -32.46 4.37
N PHE A 372 9.09 -32.48 4.16
CA PHE A 372 8.11 -32.35 5.25
C PHE A 372 8.32 -33.44 6.31
N SER A 373 8.50 -34.69 5.89
CA SER A 373 8.71 -35.83 6.82
C SER A 373 10.05 -35.78 7.55
N THR A 374 11.08 -35.16 6.98
CA THR A 374 12.38 -34.96 7.62
C THR A 374 12.31 -33.93 8.75
N TYR A 375 11.52 -32.87 8.57
CA TYR A 375 11.40 -31.78 9.54
C TYR A 375 10.07 -31.79 10.31
N SER A 376 9.47 -32.98 10.45
CA SER A 376 8.30 -33.17 11.31
C SER A 376 8.39 -34.48 12.08
N GLN A 377 7.69 -34.54 13.20
CA GLN A 377 7.59 -35.72 14.04
C GLN A 377 6.16 -35.92 14.54
N VAL A 378 5.81 -37.15 14.89
CA VAL A 378 4.50 -37.47 15.48
C VAL A 378 4.68 -37.70 16.98
N ILE A 379 4.03 -36.88 17.78
CA ILE A 379 3.99 -37.00 19.25
C ILE A 379 2.52 -37.13 19.66
N ASP A 380 2.19 -38.23 20.34
CA ASP A 380 0.83 -38.53 20.80
C ASP A 380 -0.26 -38.37 19.71
N GLY A 381 0.08 -38.74 18.48
CA GLY A 381 -0.81 -38.67 17.32
C GLY A 381 -0.95 -37.28 16.69
N LYS A 382 -0.30 -36.25 17.24
CA LYS A 382 -0.17 -34.90 16.67
C LYS A 382 1.11 -34.78 15.86
N VAL A 383 1.03 -34.17 14.69
CA VAL A 383 2.21 -33.85 13.88
C VAL A 383 2.77 -32.51 14.33
N ILE A 384 4.03 -32.52 14.74
CA ILE A 384 4.80 -31.33 15.11
C ILE A 384 5.78 -31.04 13.98
N ALA A 385 5.55 -29.96 13.24
CA ALA A 385 6.50 -29.43 12.27
C ALA A 385 7.53 -28.54 12.99
N ASP A 386 8.81 -28.78 12.74
CA ASP A 386 9.89 -27.93 13.23
C ASP A 386 10.07 -26.74 12.26
N GLY A 387 9.46 -25.61 12.60
CA GLY A 387 9.25 -24.51 11.68
C GLY A 387 10.54 -23.87 11.17
N GLY A 388 11.50 -23.61 12.07
CA GLY A 388 12.76 -22.95 11.70
C GLY A 388 13.60 -23.76 10.71
N PRO A 389 14.02 -24.99 11.07
CA PRO A 389 14.78 -25.86 10.18
C PRO A 389 14.05 -26.19 8.86
N MET A 390 12.72 -26.36 8.89
CA MET A 390 11.96 -26.58 7.65
C MET A 390 11.94 -25.33 6.76
N PHE A 391 11.76 -24.14 7.33
CA PHE A 391 11.81 -22.86 6.62
C PHE A 391 13.17 -22.67 5.93
N ASP A 392 14.27 -22.89 6.65
CA ASP A 392 15.63 -22.79 6.12
C ASP A 392 15.88 -23.82 5.01
N ALA A 393 15.43 -25.06 5.19
CA ALA A 393 15.57 -26.10 4.18
C ALA A 393 14.82 -25.78 2.88
N ILE A 394 13.61 -25.21 2.97
CA ILE A 394 12.86 -24.77 1.79
C ILE A 394 13.61 -23.65 1.07
N TYR A 395 14.16 -22.70 1.82
CA TYR A 395 14.90 -21.56 1.28
C TYR A 395 16.14 -22.00 0.50
N GLU A 396 16.94 -22.89 1.10
CA GLU A 396 18.21 -23.34 0.52
C GLU A 396 18.03 -24.36 -0.60
N GLN A 397 17.02 -25.23 -0.52
CA GLN A 397 16.95 -26.43 -1.36
C GLN A 397 15.82 -26.40 -2.39
N MET A 398 14.73 -25.68 -2.13
CA MET A 398 13.51 -25.77 -2.94
C MET A 398 13.19 -24.47 -3.67
N ARG A 399 13.34 -23.31 -3.01
CA ARG A 399 12.88 -22.00 -3.50
C ARG A 399 13.33 -21.67 -4.92
N TRP A 400 14.61 -21.89 -5.24
CA TRP A 400 15.22 -21.56 -6.54
C TRP A 400 14.62 -22.33 -7.73
N GLN A 401 13.83 -23.39 -7.48
CA GLN A 401 13.13 -24.13 -8.52
C GLN A 401 11.85 -23.42 -9.00
N TYR A 402 11.36 -22.43 -8.23
CA TYR A 402 10.08 -21.78 -8.46
C TYR A 402 10.18 -20.27 -8.65
N VAL A 403 11.23 -19.64 -8.12
CA VAL A 403 11.53 -18.22 -8.30
C VAL A 403 13.03 -18.06 -8.56
N ASP A 404 13.42 -17.04 -9.33
CA ASP A 404 14.82 -16.70 -9.54
C ASP A 404 15.35 -15.89 -8.34
N PRO A 405 16.27 -16.43 -7.52
CA PRO A 405 16.80 -15.71 -6.36
C PRO A 405 17.76 -14.58 -6.75
N SER A 406 18.17 -14.48 -8.01
CA SER A 406 19.05 -13.43 -8.53
C SER A 406 18.31 -12.30 -9.25
N ASP A 407 17.00 -12.44 -9.43
CA ASP A 407 16.17 -11.41 -10.02
C ASP A 407 16.15 -10.16 -9.11
N PRO A 408 16.49 -8.97 -9.65
CA PRO A 408 16.43 -7.72 -8.89
C PRO A 408 15.00 -7.30 -8.53
N ASP A 409 13.98 -7.85 -9.19
CA ASP A 409 12.57 -7.58 -8.90
C ASP A 409 12.07 -8.35 -7.66
N VAL A 410 10.89 -7.97 -7.15
CA VAL A 410 10.34 -8.58 -5.94
C VAL A 410 9.85 -10.00 -6.24
N ASN A 411 10.52 -11.00 -5.68
CA ASN A 411 10.17 -12.41 -5.85
C ASN A 411 9.92 -13.11 -4.52
N VAL A 412 8.63 -13.37 -4.24
CA VAL A 412 8.19 -14.07 -3.03
C VAL A 412 7.73 -15.48 -3.38
N PHE A 413 8.36 -16.48 -2.74
CA PHE A 413 7.96 -17.88 -2.83
C PHE A 413 7.26 -18.34 -1.56
N GLY A 414 6.06 -18.89 -1.70
CA GLY A 414 5.23 -19.35 -0.60
C GLY A 414 4.93 -20.84 -0.63
N VAL A 415 4.83 -21.43 0.55
CA VAL A 415 4.39 -22.83 0.72
C VAL A 415 3.39 -22.92 1.86
N VAL A 416 2.26 -23.57 1.63
CA VAL A 416 1.25 -23.86 2.65
C VAL A 416 1.13 -25.37 2.81
N PHE A 417 1.40 -25.89 4.01
CA PHE A 417 1.16 -27.28 4.35
C PHE A 417 -0.18 -27.41 5.08
N VAL A 418 -1.07 -28.24 4.53
CA VAL A 418 -2.36 -28.56 5.14
C VAL A 418 -2.41 -30.04 5.52
N LYS A 419 -2.46 -30.31 6.83
CA LYS A 419 -2.42 -31.67 7.39
C LYS A 419 -3.35 -31.80 8.61
N LYS A 420 -4.00 -32.94 8.80
CA LYS A 420 -4.78 -33.24 10.03
C LYS A 420 -3.89 -33.22 11.26
N ASN A 421 -4.43 -32.68 12.34
CA ASN A 421 -3.81 -32.67 13.69
C ASN A 421 -2.33 -32.23 13.66
N MET A 422 -2.07 -31.08 13.02
CA MET A 422 -0.72 -30.52 12.86
C MET A 422 -0.57 -29.18 13.58
N GLU A 423 0.58 -28.97 14.18
CA GLU A 423 1.04 -27.68 14.70
C GLU A 423 2.49 -27.44 14.26
N MET A 424 2.85 -26.17 14.07
CA MET A 424 4.25 -25.78 13.90
C MET A 424 4.79 -25.23 15.21
N GLN A 425 5.98 -25.68 15.58
CA GLN A 425 6.74 -25.15 16.70
C GLN A 425 8.00 -24.46 16.20
N VAL A 426 8.29 -23.28 16.77
CA VAL A 426 9.57 -22.60 16.62
C VAL A 426 9.87 -21.85 17.91
N TYR A 427 11.14 -21.83 18.32
CA TYR A 427 11.58 -21.19 19.57
C TYR A 427 10.77 -21.62 20.83
N GLY A 428 10.33 -22.87 20.87
CA GLY A 428 9.56 -23.43 21.98
C GLY A 428 8.11 -22.94 22.09
N ARG A 429 7.57 -22.30 21.05
CA ARG A 429 6.19 -21.79 21.00
C ARG A 429 5.49 -22.24 19.72
N THR A 430 4.17 -22.21 19.73
CA THR A 430 3.33 -22.56 18.56
C THR A 430 3.00 -21.31 17.74
N TYR A 431 3.13 -21.44 16.41
CA TYR A 431 2.83 -20.40 15.42
C TYR A 431 2.14 -21.01 14.20
N THR A 432 1.63 -20.16 13.30
CA THR A 432 0.92 -20.59 12.07
C THR A 432 1.75 -20.36 10.80
N GLY A 433 2.62 -19.36 10.78
CA GLY A 433 3.43 -19.02 9.61
C GLY A 433 4.81 -18.48 9.99
N LEU A 434 5.68 -18.44 8.99
CA LEU A 434 6.98 -17.74 9.01
C LEU A 434 7.20 -17.04 7.67
N GLY A 435 7.81 -15.86 7.72
CA GLY A 435 8.05 -15.01 6.57
C GLY A 435 9.38 -14.27 6.68
N GLY A 436 10.03 -14.03 5.53
CA GLY A 436 11.30 -13.32 5.47
C GLY A 436 12.15 -13.72 4.26
N GLY A 437 13.02 -12.81 3.81
CA GLY A 437 13.98 -13.10 2.74
C GLY A 437 13.37 -13.45 1.37
N GLY A 438 12.16 -12.98 1.07
CA GLY A 438 11.43 -13.39 -0.14
C GLY A 438 10.83 -14.80 -0.06
N GLN A 439 10.58 -15.33 1.15
CA GLN A 439 9.91 -16.61 1.38
C GLN A 439 8.79 -16.48 2.40
N THR A 440 7.76 -17.31 2.24
CA THR A 440 6.69 -17.54 3.24
C THR A 440 6.43 -19.02 3.40
N VAL A 441 6.16 -19.48 4.62
CA VAL A 441 5.73 -20.86 4.87
C VAL A 441 4.64 -20.88 5.93
N VAL A 442 3.52 -21.53 5.63
CA VAL A 442 2.36 -21.64 6.52
C VAL A 442 2.10 -23.10 6.84
N TRP A 443 1.87 -23.40 8.11
CA TRP A 443 1.45 -24.70 8.61
C TRP A 443 0.14 -24.55 9.35
N LYS A 444 -0.93 -25.10 8.79
CA LYS A 444 -2.24 -25.03 9.43
C LYS A 444 -2.96 -26.36 9.32
N SER A 445 -3.53 -26.80 10.45
CA SER A 445 -4.25 -28.04 10.46
C SER A 445 -5.55 -27.96 9.68
N TRP A 446 -5.95 -29.07 9.05
CA TRP A 446 -7.17 -29.11 8.24
C TRP A 446 -8.41 -28.69 9.05
N GLU A 447 -8.49 -29.14 10.30
CA GLU A 447 -9.61 -28.88 11.20
C GLU A 447 -9.79 -27.39 11.50
N ARG A 448 -8.71 -26.59 11.44
CA ARG A 448 -8.74 -25.14 11.71
C ARG A 448 -9.32 -24.31 10.56
N TYR A 449 -9.53 -24.91 9.39
CA TYR A 449 -10.22 -24.25 8.28
C TYR A 449 -11.74 -24.30 8.39
N TYR A 450 -12.27 -25.18 9.23
CA TYR A 450 -13.71 -25.45 9.32
C TYR A 450 -14.24 -25.21 10.74
N ARG A 451 -15.54 -25.01 10.85
CA ARG A 451 -16.26 -25.06 12.13
C ARG A 451 -16.29 -26.51 12.64
N PRO A 452 -16.73 -26.77 13.89
CA PRO A 452 -16.78 -28.13 14.46
C PRO A 452 -17.62 -29.16 13.68
N ASP A 453 -18.45 -28.70 12.74
CA ASP A 453 -19.19 -29.56 11.81
C ASP A 453 -18.33 -30.12 10.66
N ASN A 454 -17.08 -29.67 10.55
CA ASN A 454 -16.09 -30.06 9.54
C ASN A 454 -16.50 -29.79 8.09
N VAL A 455 -17.48 -28.91 7.86
CA VAL A 455 -17.98 -28.58 6.52
C VAL A 455 -18.20 -27.09 6.32
N THR A 456 -18.50 -26.34 7.37
CA THR A 456 -18.70 -24.90 7.28
C THR A 456 -17.34 -24.20 7.32
N PRO A 457 -16.94 -23.44 6.29
CA PRO A 457 -15.72 -22.64 6.30
C PRO A 457 -15.66 -21.71 7.52
N LYS A 458 -14.50 -21.64 8.15
CA LYS A 458 -14.23 -20.81 9.33
C LYS A 458 -13.17 -19.75 9.05
N SER A 459 -11.99 -20.17 8.59
CA SER A 459 -10.89 -19.25 8.33
C SER A 459 -9.89 -19.83 7.34
N GLY A 460 -9.62 -19.08 6.27
CA GLY A 460 -8.58 -19.41 5.30
C GLY A 460 -7.18 -19.03 5.79
N VAL A 461 -6.27 -18.77 4.86
CA VAL A 461 -4.88 -18.37 5.10
C VAL A 461 -4.48 -17.15 4.27
N SER A 462 -5.39 -16.49 3.54
CA SER A 462 -5.00 -15.30 2.77
C SER A 462 -4.44 -14.19 3.67
N SER A 463 -5.01 -14.00 4.85
CA SER A 463 -4.51 -13.03 5.85
C SER A 463 -3.09 -13.37 6.31
N THR A 464 -2.87 -14.61 6.75
CA THR A 464 -1.56 -15.10 7.17
C THR A 464 -0.55 -15.04 6.03
N GLN A 465 -0.94 -15.48 4.83
CA GLN A 465 -0.09 -15.43 3.65
C GLN A 465 0.32 -14.00 3.31
N LEU A 466 -0.59 -13.03 3.42
CA LEU A 466 -0.30 -11.61 3.21
C LEU A 466 0.66 -11.08 4.28
N HIS A 467 0.41 -11.38 5.56
CA HIS A 467 1.30 -11.04 6.68
C HIS A 467 2.74 -11.53 6.43
N GLU A 468 2.91 -12.82 6.14
CA GLU A 468 4.23 -13.38 5.86
C GLU A 468 4.84 -12.80 4.58
N THR A 469 4.02 -12.48 3.58
CA THR A 469 4.50 -11.87 2.32
C THR A 469 5.04 -10.46 2.58
N MET A 470 4.41 -9.69 3.47
CA MET A 470 4.89 -8.37 3.86
C MET A 470 6.20 -8.47 4.66
N HIS A 471 6.37 -9.49 5.52
CA HIS A 471 7.68 -9.81 6.09
C HIS A 471 8.73 -10.17 5.02
N ALA A 472 8.34 -10.96 4.02
CA ALA A 472 9.20 -11.32 2.91
C ALA A 472 9.65 -10.10 2.08
N MET A 473 8.84 -9.03 2.07
CA MET A 473 9.13 -7.73 1.46
C MET A 473 9.83 -6.74 2.40
N GLY A 474 10.15 -7.15 3.64
CA GLY A 474 10.93 -6.36 4.58
C GLY A 474 10.13 -5.52 5.57
N LEU A 475 8.81 -5.65 5.64
CA LEU A 475 8.02 -4.97 6.67
C LEU A 475 8.09 -5.79 7.96
N GLY A 476 8.24 -5.12 9.10
CA GLY A 476 8.21 -5.73 10.43
C GLY A 476 6.84 -5.60 11.10
N HIS A 477 6.63 -6.31 12.20
CA HIS A 477 5.39 -6.24 12.97
C HIS A 477 5.04 -4.81 13.39
N THR A 478 3.75 -4.54 13.60
CA THR A 478 3.27 -3.27 14.16
C THR A 478 3.49 -3.16 15.67
N TRP A 479 4.29 -4.03 16.27
CA TRP A 479 4.52 -4.10 17.70
C TRP A 479 5.93 -4.63 17.96
N ASP A 480 6.39 -4.46 19.19
CA ASP A 480 7.61 -5.08 19.72
C ASP A 480 7.32 -5.59 21.14
N TYR A 481 8.25 -6.32 21.74
CA TYR A 481 8.11 -6.74 23.13
C TYR A 481 7.84 -5.51 24.01
N TYR A 482 6.77 -5.59 24.80
CA TYR A 482 6.25 -4.53 25.66
C TYR A 482 5.60 -3.33 24.94
N HIS A 483 5.49 -3.35 23.61
CA HIS A 483 4.95 -2.27 22.79
C HIS A 483 3.87 -2.81 21.85
N TYR A 484 2.63 -2.94 22.34
CA TYR A 484 1.54 -3.64 21.64
C TYR A 484 0.36 -2.74 21.24
N VAL A 485 0.35 -1.46 21.60
CA VAL A 485 -0.80 -0.57 21.33
C VAL A 485 -1.00 -0.36 19.83
N ALA A 486 0.09 -0.34 19.07
CA ALA A 486 0.07 -0.20 17.61
C ALA A 486 -0.54 -1.42 16.88
N ASP A 487 -0.76 -2.53 17.58
CA ASP A 487 -1.40 -3.72 17.04
C ASP A 487 -2.92 -3.53 16.81
N PHE A 488 -3.49 -2.47 17.37
CA PHE A 488 -4.87 -2.05 17.15
C PHE A 488 -5.01 -1.23 15.84
N SER A 489 -4.48 -1.74 14.73
CA SER A 489 -4.51 -1.05 13.43
C SER A 489 -5.08 -1.94 12.34
N TYR A 490 -5.61 -1.33 11.27
CA TYR A 490 -6.10 -2.00 10.06
C TYR A 490 -4.94 -2.56 9.20
N SER A 491 -3.96 -3.21 9.81
CA SER A 491 -2.78 -3.77 9.17
C SER A 491 -2.77 -5.29 9.31
N PRO A 492 -2.31 -6.04 8.29
CA PRO A 492 -2.14 -7.47 8.42
C PRO A 492 -0.89 -7.79 9.25
N LEU A 493 0.01 -6.83 9.48
CA LEU A 493 1.26 -7.02 10.25
C LEU A 493 1.03 -7.07 11.76
N GLY A 494 -0.21 -6.89 12.21
CA GLY A 494 -0.58 -7.05 13.60
C GLY A 494 -1.06 -8.45 13.96
N TYR A 495 -0.91 -8.83 15.23
CA TYR A 495 -1.35 -10.14 15.74
C TYR A 495 -2.76 -10.13 16.32
N PHE A 496 -3.25 -8.97 16.75
CA PHE A 496 -4.57 -8.82 17.33
C PHE A 496 -5.66 -8.66 16.26
N GLY A 497 -5.56 -7.59 15.46
CA GLY A 497 -6.65 -7.18 14.60
C GLY A 497 -7.00 -8.16 13.47
N SER A 498 -6.05 -9.01 13.06
CA SER A 498 -6.20 -9.96 11.94
C SER A 498 -6.87 -9.31 10.73
N HIS A 499 -6.54 -8.04 10.47
CA HIS A 499 -7.21 -7.26 9.44
C HIS A 499 -6.74 -7.71 8.06
N ASN A 500 -7.71 -7.86 7.16
CA ASN A 500 -7.51 -8.45 5.84
C ASN A 500 -7.33 -7.41 4.74
N GLY A 501 -6.69 -6.29 5.07
CA GLY A 501 -6.43 -5.23 4.12
C GLY A 501 -5.12 -4.55 4.43
N THR A 502 -4.55 -3.87 3.45
CA THR A 502 -3.32 -3.10 3.63
C THR A 502 -3.65 -1.75 4.24
N SER A 503 -3.12 -1.44 5.42
CA SER A 503 -3.36 -0.15 6.06
C SER A 503 -2.78 1.00 5.25
N ARG A 504 -3.31 2.21 5.42
CA ARG A 504 -2.69 3.43 4.89
C ARG A 504 -1.28 3.65 5.44
N PHE A 505 -0.98 3.21 6.67
CA PHE A 505 0.38 3.29 7.21
C PHE A 505 1.36 2.43 6.39
N ASP A 506 0.99 1.18 6.12
CA ASP A 506 1.80 0.25 5.30
C ASP A 506 1.97 0.76 3.87
N GLN A 507 0.89 1.24 3.26
CA GLN A 507 0.90 1.84 1.93
C GLN A 507 1.83 3.05 1.86
N ASN A 508 1.69 3.99 2.82
CA ASN A 508 2.52 5.20 2.83
C ASN A 508 3.99 4.84 2.98
N TRP A 509 4.34 3.93 3.89
CA TRP A 509 5.73 3.51 4.07
C TRP A 509 6.32 2.91 2.79
N VAL A 510 5.63 1.93 2.19
CA VAL A 510 6.13 1.24 1.00
C VAL A 510 6.19 2.19 -0.20
N GLN A 511 5.14 2.98 -0.43
CA GLN A 511 5.07 3.86 -1.59
C GLN A 511 6.04 5.05 -1.46
N SER A 512 6.17 5.64 -0.27
CA SER A 512 7.07 6.77 -0.06
C SER A 512 8.54 6.35 -0.22
N THR A 513 8.93 5.22 0.38
CA THR A 513 10.32 4.74 0.30
C THR A 513 10.69 4.25 -1.10
N TYR A 514 9.76 3.63 -1.84
CA TYR A 514 9.95 3.29 -3.26
C TYR A 514 10.20 4.56 -4.10
N LEU A 515 9.39 5.60 -3.90
CA LEU A 515 9.49 6.85 -4.66
C LEU A 515 10.73 7.66 -4.30
N ASP A 516 11.16 7.65 -3.04
CA ASP A 516 12.42 8.30 -2.65
C ASP A 516 13.64 7.62 -3.29
N GLN A 517 13.66 6.28 -3.36
CA GLN A 517 14.71 5.55 -4.07
C GLN A 517 14.70 5.85 -5.57
N MET A 518 13.52 5.83 -6.20
CA MET A 518 13.35 6.20 -7.60
C MET A 518 13.84 7.64 -7.86
N GLU A 519 13.47 8.61 -7.02
CA GLU A 519 13.90 10.00 -7.14
C GLU A 519 15.42 10.12 -7.03
N LEU A 520 16.03 9.44 -6.06
CA LEU A 520 17.47 9.48 -5.83
C LEU A 520 18.25 8.90 -7.02
N ASP A 521 17.82 7.75 -7.54
CA ASP A 521 18.39 7.14 -8.73
C ASP A 521 18.27 8.05 -9.95
N LEU A 522 17.11 8.66 -10.15
CA LEU A 522 16.88 9.60 -11.26
C LEU A 522 17.71 10.87 -11.14
N ARG A 523 17.87 11.44 -9.93
CA ARG A 523 18.73 12.60 -9.71
C ARG A 523 20.19 12.28 -10.02
N ASN A 524 20.65 11.10 -9.61
CA ASN A 524 22.01 10.64 -9.92
C ASN A 524 22.19 10.40 -11.44
N TYR A 525 21.21 9.79 -12.09
CA TYR A 525 21.23 9.56 -13.54
C TYR A 525 21.17 10.87 -14.34
N PHE A 526 20.33 11.82 -13.93
CA PHE A 526 20.25 13.14 -14.52
C PHE A 526 21.58 13.89 -14.43
N ARG A 527 22.22 13.90 -13.26
CA ARG A 527 23.56 14.49 -13.07
C ARG A 527 24.60 13.87 -14.00
N TYR A 528 24.58 12.55 -14.12
CA TYR A 528 25.47 11.86 -15.06
C TYR A 528 25.23 12.35 -16.50
N CYS A 529 23.97 12.39 -16.93
CA CYS A 529 23.60 12.82 -18.28
C CYS A 529 23.92 14.30 -18.54
N LEU A 530 23.71 15.19 -17.57
CA LEU A 530 24.11 16.61 -17.68
C LEU A 530 25.60 16.77 -18.00
N ASN A 531 26.46 15.98 -17.36
CA ASN A 531 27.89 16.00 -17.62
C ASN A 531 28.23 15.49 -19.04
N GLN A 532 27.51 14.47 -19.53
CA GLN A 532 27.68 13.97 -20.90
C GLN A 532 27.20 14.99 -21.94
N CYS A 533 26.12 15.73 -21.63
CA CYS A 533 25.46 16.66 -22.55
C CYS A 533 26.00 18.09 -22.46
N ALA A 534 26.97 18.39 -21.58
CA ALA A 534 27.41 19.74 -21.27
C ALA A 534 27.94 20.55 -22.46
N SER A 535 28.41 19.88 -23.51
CA SER A 535 28.90 20.49 -24.76
C SER A 535 27.82 20.62 -25.84
N SER A 536 26.63 20.05 -25.64
CA SER A 536 25.53 20.12 -26.60
C SER A 536 25.00 21.54 -26.70
N THR A 537 24.73 21.99 -27.93
CA THR A 537 24.15 23.31 -28.21
C THR A 537 22.74 23.21 -28.79
N ARG A 538 22.16 22.00 -28.76
CA ARG A 538 20.86 21.71 -29.36
C ARG A 538 19.71 22.24 -28.49
N PRO A 539 18.74 22.98 -29.07
CA PRO A 539 17.57 23.45 -28.35
C PRO A 539 16.74 22.33 -27.71
N GLU A 540 16.70 21.15 -28.34
CA GLU A 540 15.97 19.97 -27.85
C GLU A 540 16.58 19.47 -26.53
N THR A 541 17.92 19.39 -26.46
CA THR A 541 18.64 19.02 -25.23
C THR A 541 18.35 19.99 -24.08
N ALA A 542 18.38 21.30 -24.36
CA ALA A 542 18.05 22.31 -23.36
C ALA A 542 16.58 22.24 -22.90
N LEU A 543 15.65 21.98 -23.83
CA LEU A 543 14.24 21.78 -23.50
C LEU A 543 14.06 20.55 -22.60
N ALA A 544 14.72 19.43 -22.92
CA ALA A 544 14.67 18.20 -22.13
C ALA A 544 15.29 18.36 -20.74
N GLU A 545 16.40 19.12 -20.61
CA GLU A 545 16.97 19.54 -19.32
C GLU A 545 15.92 20.29 -18.48
N THR A 546 15.32 21.35 -19.01
CA THR A 546 14.28 22.13 -18.29
C THR A 546 13.07 21.27 -17.91
N LYS A 547 12.60 20.41 -18.82
CA LYS A 547 11.45 19.54 -18.55
C LYS A 547 11.73 18.48 -17.49
N THR A 548 12.97 18.00 -17.42
CA THR A 548 13.42 17.11 -16.34
C THR A 548 13.34 17.81 -14.99
N ILE A 549 13.90 19.02 -14.87
CA ILE A 549 13.89 19.80 -13.62
C ILE A 549 12.46 20.06 -13.16
N VAL A 550 11.61 20.56 -14.06
CA VAL A 550 10.19 20.82 -13.75
C VAL A 550 9.48 19.55 -13.27
N SER A 551 9.75 18.39 -13.90
CA SER A 551 9.11 17.13 -13.53
C SER A 551 9.58 16.64 -12.14
N LEU A 552 10.87 16.79 -11.82
CA LEU A 552 11.40 16.46 -10.49
C LEU A 552 10.82 17.38 -9.40
N ASP A 553 10.72 18.68 -9.65
CA ASP A 553 10.14 19.63 -8.70
C ASP A 553 8.64 19.37 -8.46
N GLU A 554 7.90 19.07 -9.53
CA GLU A 554 6.50 18.67 -9.43
C GLU A 554 6.33 17.34 -8.68
N ALA A 555 7.26 16.39 -8.85
CA ALA A 555 7.24 15.13 -8.10
C ALA A 555 7.40 15.38 -6.59
N VAL A 556 8.36 16.20 -6.17
CA VAL A 556 8.55 16.59 -4.76
C VAL A 556 7.28 17.23 -4.20
N ALA A 557 6.68 18.17 -4.92
CA ALA A 557 5.45 18.82 -4.47
C ALA A 557 4.24 17.88 -4.38
N LEU A 558 4.22 16.76 -5.11
CA LEU A 558 3.18 15.73 -5.02
C LEU A 558 3.48 14.74 -3.89
N TYR A 559 4.74 14.40 -3.69
CA TYR A 559 5.21 13.63 -2.52
C TYR A 559 4.79 14.33 -1.22
N ASP A 560 5.04 15.63 -1.10
CA ASP A 560 4.71 16.43 0.09
C ASP A 560 3.20 16.57 0.35
N ARG A 561 2.37 16.07 -0.57
CA ARG A 561 0.90 15.98 -0.44
C ARG A 561 0.40 14.53 -0.33
N MET A 562 1.32 13.56 -0.24
CA MET A 562 1.05 12.12 -0.25
C MET A 562 0.28 11.66 -1.50
N ASP A 563 0.41 12.39 -2.62
CA ASP A 563 -0.09 11.95 -3.93
C ASP A 563 0.96 11.05 -4.59
N TRP A 564 1.06 9.82 -4.08
CA TRP A 564 2.08 8.85 -4.48
C TRP A 564 2.00 8.51 -5.97
N GLN A 565 0.79 8.36 -6.52
CA GLN A 565 0.59 8.08 -7.95
C GLN A 565 0.94 9.29 -8.82
N GLY A 566 0.63 10.51 -8.37
CA GLY A 566 1.06 11.74 -9.01
C GLY A 566 2.58 11.87 -9.05
N CYS A 567 3.23 11.65 -7.90
CA CYS A 567 4.68 11.66 -7.76
C CYS A 567 5.33 10.63 -8.70
N PHE A 568 4.89 9.37 -8.68
CA PHE A 568 5.38 8.32 -9.59
C PHE A 568 5.32 8.76 -11.05
N ARG A 569 4.17 9.25 -11.53
CA ARG A 569 4.01 9.71 -12.92
C ARG A 569 4.99 10.83 -13.28
N LYS A 570 5.29 11.73 -12.34
CA LYS A 570 6.24 12.83 -12.57
C LYS A 570 7.69 12.36 -12.55
N LEU A 571 8.04 11.40 -11.69
CA LEU A 571 9.34 10.75 -11.73
C LEU A 571 9.53 9.95 -13.03
N SER A 572 8.51 9.20 -13.48
CA SER A 572 8.56 8.51 -14.78
C SER A 572 8.70 9.49 -15.94
N ALA A 573 7.98 10.62 -15.92
CA ALA A 573 8.14 11.67 -16.93
C ALA A 573 9.55 12.27 -16.89
N ALA A 574 10.13 12.50 -15.71
CA ALA A 574 11.50 12.95 -15.56
C ALA A 574 12.49 11.94 -16.17
N HIS A 575 12.30 10.64 -15.93
CA HIS A 575 13.10 9.59 -16.55
C HIS A 575 13.07 9.67 -18.08
N ASP A 576 11.88 9.79 -18.67
CA ASP A 576 11.72 9.92 -20.12
C ASP A 576 12.37 11.21 -20.66
N TRP A 577 12.30 12.32 -19.92
CA TRP A 577 12.97 13.57 -20.31
C TRP A 577 14.50 13.49 -20.20
N ILE A 578 15.05 12.79 -19.20
CA ILE A 578 16.49 12.52 -19.11
C ILE A 578 16.94 11.70 -20.32
N ARG A 579 16.15 10.68 -20.70
CA ARG A 579 16.40 9.88 -21.89
C ARG A 579 16.43 10.75 -23.14
N ARG A 580 15.42 11.62 -23.33
CA ARG A 580 15.40 12.57 -24.46
C ARG A 580 16.61 13.48 -24.48
N MET A 581 17.00 14.04 -23.33
CA MET A 581 18.19 14.88 -23.21
C MET A 581 19.47 14.18 -23.67
N LEU A 582 19.64 12.91 -23.27
CA LEU A 582 20.80 12.12 -23.68
C LEU A 582 20.81 11.89 -25.19
N TYR A 583 19.72 11.40 -25.77
CA TYR A 583 19.66 11.12 -27.21
C TYR A 583 19.74 12.38 -28.06
N SER A 584 19.02 13.44 -27.69
CA SER A 584 19.06 14.72 -28.41
C SER A 584 20.46 15.34 -28.38
N SER A 585 21.32 14.99 -27.42
CA SER A 585 22.69 15.50 -27.39
C SER A 585 23.60 14.96 -28.50
N VAL A 586 23.24 13.80 -29.09
CA VAL A 586 24.07 13.05 -30.04
C VAL A 586 23.39 12.72 -31.36
N ASP A 587 22.06 12.68 -31.43
CA ASP A 587 21.30 12.19 -32.59
C ASP A 587 20.48 13.28 -33.27
N ASP A 588 20.94 13.79 -34.41
CA ASP A 588 20.29 14.84 -35.20
C ASP A 588 19.52 14.33 -36.43
N GLU A 589 19.38 13.01 -36.59
CA GLU A 589 18.65 12.41 -37.72
C GLU A 589 17.21 12.07 -37.31
N ALA A 590 16.23 12.33 -38.20
CA ALA A 590 14.84 12.00 -37.92
C ALA A 590 14.52 10.53 -38.21
N PRO A 591 13.55 9.92 -37.51
CA PRO A 591 13.12 8.56 -37.82
C PRO A 591 12.58 8.48 -39.24
N VAL A 592 12.69 7.32 -39.89
CA VAL A 592 12.27 7.13 -41.28
C VAL A 592 10.93 6.39 -41.34
N VAL A 593 9.88 7.08 -41.81
CA VAL A 593 8.62 6.42 -42.17
C VAL A 593 8.77 5.78 -43.56
N ARG A 594 9.04 4.48 -43.59
CA ARG A 594 9.28 3.73 -44.85
C ARG A 594 8.02 3.55 -45.66
N HIS A 595 6.96 3.12 -44.99
CA HIS A 595 5.67 2.81 -45.58
C HIS A 595 4.55 3.21 -44.63
N TRP A 596 3.45 3.67 -45.16
CA TRP A 596 2.22 3.87 -44.41
C TRP A 596 1.02 3.79 -45.34
N GLY A 597 -0.16 3.52 -44.80
CA GLY A 597 -1.39 3.41 -45.58
C GLY A 597 -2.64 3.27 -44.72
N THR A 598 -3.78 3.07 -45.36
CA THR A 598 -5.09 2.93 -44.70
C THR A 598 -5.75 1.59 -45.03
N VAL A 599 -6.56 1.06 -44.14
CA VAL A 599 -7.42 -0.11 -44.38
C VAL A 599 -8.87 0.23 -44.03
N PRO A 600 -9.82 0.14 -44.98
CA PRO A 600 -9.64 -0.29 -46.37
C PRO A 600 -8.91 0.73 -47.25
N GLU A 601 -8.43 0.28 -48.41
CA GLU A 601 -7.89 1.12 -49.49
C GLU A 601 -8.70 0.88 -50.78
N PRO A 602 -9.35 1.90 -51.39
CA PRO A 602 -9.40 3.29 -50.95
C PRO A 602 -10.16 3.44 -49.62
N LEU A 603 -9.73 4.41 -48.82
CA LEU A 603 -10.36 4.75 -47.55
C LEU A 603 -11.87 4.99 -47.75
N ASN A 604 -12.68 4.61 -46.79
CA ASN A 604 -14.06 5.10 -46.70
C ASN A 604 -14.15 5.98 -45.47
N PHE A 605 -15.06 6.95 -45.48
CA PHE A 605 -15.20 7.88 -44.36
C PHE A 605 -15.89 7.21 -43.14
N SER A 606 -16.06 5.88 -43.14
CA SER A 606 -16.47 5.11 -41.96
C SER A 606 -15.25 4.80 -41.09
N ALA A 607 -15.33 3.86 -40.15
CA ALA A 607 -14.15 3.49 -39.37
C ALA A 607 -13.07 2.85 -40.26
N PHE A 608 -11.82 3.31 -40.14
CA PHE A 608 -10.68 2.79 -40.88
C PHE A 608 -9.44 2.70 -39.99
N LEU A 609 -8.52 1.81 -40.36
CA LEU A 609 -7.21 1.67 -39.72
C LEU A 609 -6.19 2.48 -40.51
N VAL A 610 -5.26 3.14 -39.83
CA VAL A 610 -4.03 3.65 -40.42
C VAL A 610 -2.86 2.83 -39.87
N TRP A 611 -1.92 2.46 -40.73
CA TRP A 611 -0.71 1.75 -40.33
C TRP A 611 0.54 2.45 -40.88
N ALA A 612 1.66 2.34 -40.16
CA ALA A 612 2.96 2.87 -40.56
C ALA A 612 4.11 1.95 -40.13
N GLN A 613 5.12 1.82 -40.99
CA GLN A 613 6.41 1.21 -40.70
C GLN A 613 7.42 2.33 -40.50
N VAL A 614 7.86 2.49 -39.26
CA VAL A 614 8.76 3.55 -38.84
C VAL A 614 9.98 2.89 -38.24
N ASP A 615 11.15 3.22 -38.77
CA ASP A 615 12.43 2.74 -38.28
C ASP A 615 13.29 3.92 -37.87
N ASP A 616 14.13 3.71 -36.87
CA ASP A 616 15.16 4.65 -36.43
C ASP A 616 16.44 3.86 -36.16
N ASP A 617 17.59 4.36 -36.61
CA ASP A 617 18.85 3.62 -36.57
C ASP A 617 19.72 3.94 -35.35
N PHE A 618 19.33 4.91 -34.52
CA PHE A 618 20.11 5.33 -33.35
C PHE A 618 19.28 5.50 -32.07
N ALA A 619 18.44 6.54 -31.93
CA ALA A 619 17.70 6.83 -30.70
C ALA A 619 16.52 5.88 -30.45
N GLY A 620 16.05 5.22 -31.50
CA GLY A 620 14.81 4.45 -31.51
C GLY A 620 13.58 5.37 -31.64
N VAL A 621 12.49 4.80 -32.16
CA VAL A 621 11.21 5.51 -32.28
C VAL A 621 10.58 5.69 -30.89
N GLU A 622 10.25 6.93 -30.53
CA GLU A 622 9.57 7.29 -29.29
C GLU A 622 8.05 7.15 -29.45
N ASN A 623 7.49 7.80 -30.46
CA ASN A 623 6.05 7.87 -30.67
C ASN A 623 5.72 7.99 -32.16
N VAL A 624 4.62 7.36 -32.56
CA VAL A 624 4.02 7.51 -33.88
C VAL A 624 2.56 7.90 -33.71
N THR A 625 2.16 8.99 -34.33
CA THR A 625 0.80 9.51 -34.29
C THR A 625 0.23 9.64 -35.69
N VAL A 626 -1.07 9.44 -35.80
CA VAL A 626 -1.84 9.65 -37.03
C VAL A 626 -2.66 10.92 -36.85
N HIS A 627 -2.53 11.82 -37.80
CA HIS A 627 -3.26 13.07 -37.81
C HIS A 627 -4.34 13.01 -38.90
N ALA A 628 -5.52 13.51 -38.56
CA ALA A 628 -6.68 13.58 -39.45
C ALA A 628 -7.26 15.00 -39.43
N LEU A 629 -7.09 15.76 -40.51
CA LEU A 629 -7.66 17.09 -40.67
C LEU A 629 -8.96 17.01 -41.46
N VAL A 630 -10.07 17.22 -40.77
CA VAL A 630 -11.43 17.12 -41.31
C VAL A 630 -11.86 18.46 -41.90
N ASN A 631 -12.26 18.45 -43.18
CA ASN A 631 -12.74 19.61 -43.93
C ASN A 631 -11.78 20.82 -43.92
N GLY A 632 -10.50 20.60 -43.63
CA GLY A 632 -9.51 21.67 -43.47
C GLY A 632 -9.67 22.52 -42.20
N ILE A 633 -10.48 22.09 -41.23
CA ILE A 633 -10.86 22.90 -40.06
C ILE A 633 -10.47 22.24 -38.73
N SER A 634 -10.80 20.97 -38.54
CA SER A 634 -10.62 20.28 -37.26
C SER A 634 -9.62 19.14 -37.38
N GLU A 635 -8.51 19.27 -36.67
CA GLU A 635 -7.47 18.25 -36.57
C GLU A 635 -7.76 17.30 -35.40
N HIS A 636 -7.63 16.01 -35.67
CA HIS A 636 -7.71 14.94 -34.69
C HIS A 636 -6.40 14.16 -34.71
N VAL A 637 -5.82 13.90 -33.53
CA VAL A 637 -4.55 13.19 -33.38
C VAL A 637 -4.82 11.87 -32.66
N PHE A 638 -4.28 10.78 -33.19
CA PHE A 638 -4.45 9.43 -32.68
C PHE A 638 -3.08 8.81 -32.41
N GLU A 639 -2.84 8.31 -31.21
CA GLU A 639 -1.64 7.55 -30.89
C GLU A 639 -1.69 6.17 -31.54
N CYS A 640 -0.57 5.73 -32.12
CA CYS A 640 -0.45 4.40 -32.68
C CYS A 640 -0.02 3.37 -31.63
N ALA A 641 -0.59 2.17 -31.69
CA ALA A 641 -0.04 1.00 -31.02
C ALA A 641 0.97 0.29 -31.93
N PHE A 642 2.09 -0.15 -31.36
CA PHE A 642 3.08 -0.96 -32.08
C PHE A 642 2.76 -2.45 -31.97
N ASP A 643 2.50 -3.11 -33.10
CA ASP A 643 2.27 -4.56 -33.19
C ASP A 643 2.93 -5.13 -34.45
N GLY A 644 3.70 -6.21 -34.27
CA GLY A 644 4.30 -6.97 -35.39
C GLY A 644 5.15 -6.14 -36.36
N GLY A 645 5.80 -5.06 -35.89
CA GLY A 645 6.61 -4.17 -36.72
C GLY A 645 5.83 -3.03 -37.40
N ASN A 646 4.54 -2.86 -37.11
CA ASN A 646 3.73 -1.75 -37.60
C ASN A 646 3.16 -0.93 -36.44
N TRP A 647 3.14 0.38 -36.63
CA TRP A 647 2.41 1.33 -35.81
C TRP A 647 1.00 1.49 -36.37
N THR A 648 -0.03 1.28 -35.57
CA THR A 648 -1.41 1.28 -36.05
C THR A 648 -2.35 2.10 -35.18
N ALA A 649 -3.28 2.84 -35.79
CA ALA A 649 -4.35 3.57 -35.10
C ALA A 649 -5.70 3.32 -35.80
N THR A 650 -6.73 3.03 -35.02
CA THR A 650 -8.11 2.90 -35.53
C THR A 650 -8.83 4.23 -35.38
N LEU A 651 -9.29 4.79 -36.49
CA LEU A 651 -10.00 6.08 -36.52
C LEU A 651 -11.50 5.80 -36.61
N LEU A 652 -12.26 6.33 -35.64
CA LEU A 652 -13.71 6.30 -35.67
C LEU A 652 -14.18 7.25 -36.78
N GLY A 653 -14.98 6.75 -37.72
CA GLY A 653 -15.23 7.38 -39.02
C GLY A 653 -15.69 8.83 -39.01
N PHE A 654 -15.46 9.50 -40.14
CA PHE A 654 -15.77 10.90 -40.42
C PHE A 654 -16.91 11.03 -41.45
N GLU A 655 -18.03 10.34 -41.23
CA GLU A 655 -19.08 10.13 -42.24
C GLU A 655 -19.72 11.42 -42.77
N ASP A 656 -19.74 12.50 -41.99
CA ASP A 656 -20.30 13.78 -42.40
C ASP A 656 -19.30 14.68 -43.15
N SER A 657 -18.06 14.23 -43.31
CA SER A 657 -16.99 15.03 -43.90
C SER A 657 -17.03 15.02 -45.43
N VAL A 658 -16.60 16.13 -46.03
CA VAL A 658 -16.44 16.31 -47.48
C VAL A 658 -14.99 16.11 -47.92
N SER A 659 -14.04 16.41 -47.03
CA SER A 659 -12.62 16.11 -47.22
C SER A 659 -11.96 15.66 -45.91
N LEU A 660 -10.95 14.81 -46.05
CA LEU A 660 -10.15 14.29 -44.94
C LEU A 660 -8.69 14.27 -45.39
N GLU A 661 -7.81 15.01 -44.72
CA GLU A 661 -6.36 14.86 -44.91
C GLU A 661 -5.80 13.98 -43.81
N VAL A 662 -5.07 12.94 -44.19
CA VAL A 662 -4.41 12.03 -43.24
C VAL A 662 -2.90 12.07 -43.47
N TRP A 663 -2.13 12.08 -42.39
CA TRP A 663 -0.68 11.88 -42.41
C TRP A 663 -0.20 11.21 -41.13
N VAL A 664 1.06 10.78 -41.15
CA VAL A 664 1.73 10.13 -40.03
C VAL A 664 2.87 11.02 -39.58
N ASP A 665 2.94 11.21 -38.27
CA ASP A 665 4.00 11.89 -37.56
C ASP A 665 4.77 10.87 -36.73
N ALA A 666 6.08 10.80 -36.91
CA ALA A 666 6.98 9.96 -36.13
C ALA A 666 8.01 10.82 -35.40
N TRP A 667 8.23 10.50 -34.13
CA TRP A 667 9.24 11.10 -33.27
C TRP A 667 10.18 10.03 -32.76
N ASP A 668 11.48 10.32 -32.71
CA ASP A 668 12.47 9.52 -32.01
C ASP A 668 12.73 10.05 -30.59
N TRP A 669 13.54 9.34 -29.81
CA TRP A 669 13.97 9.83 -28.50
C TRP A 669 14.95 11.01 -28.58
N GLY A 670 15.56 11.27 -29.74
CA GLY A 670 16.36 12.46 -30.03
C GLY A 670 15.55 13.75 -30.21
N MET A 671 14.21 13.63 -30.16
CA MET A 671 13.24 14.68 -30.43
C MET A 671 13.27 15.19 -31.88
N ASN A 672 13.76 14.37 -32.81
CA ASN A 672 13.66 14.63 -34.24
C ASN A 672 12.31 14.11 -34.76
N ARG A 673 11.76 14.80 -35.77
CA ARG A 673 10.42 14.52 -36.31
C ARG A 673 10.48 14.21 -37.78
N ALA A 674 9.78 13.15 -38.18
CA ALA A 674 9.43 12.89 -39.57
C ALA A 674 7.92 12.96 -39.78
N GLU A 675 7.50 13.68 -40.82
CA GLU A 675 6.11 13.81 -41.25
C GLU A 675 5.98 13.22 -42.65
N THR A 676 4.99 12.36 -42.86
CA THR A 676 4.66 11.87 -44.20
C THR A 676 3.91 12.91 -45.02
N PRO A 677 3.93 12.84 -46.36
CA PRO A 677 3.09 13.70 -47.18
C PRO A 677 1.60 13.51 -46.82
N ARG A 678 0.88 14.62 -46.68
CA ARG A 678 -0.56 14.60 -46.43
C ARG A 678 -1.31 14.02 -47.62
N VAL A 679 -2.16 13.04 -47.36
CA VAL A 679 -3.04 12.44 -48.38
C VAL A 679 -4.44 12.96 -48.18
N THR A 680 -4.95 13.71 -49.17
CA THR A 680 -6.31 14.23 -49.17
C THR A 680 -7.26 13.23 -49.80
N TYR A 681 -8.25 12.81 -49.01
CA TYR A 681 -9.39 12.03 -49.44
C TYR A 681 -10.59 12.97 -49.61
N THR A 682 -11.28 12.90 -50.75
CA THR A 682 -12.51 13.65 -50.98
C THR A 682 -13.64 12.69 -51.33
N ARG A 683 -14.87 13.06 -50.95
CA ARG A 683 -16.04 12.22 -51.21
C ARG A 683 -16.28 12.01 -52.71
N GLU A 684 -16.03 13.05 -53.51
CA GLU A 684 -16.17 13.02 -54.97
C GLU A 684 -15.19 12.04 -55.65
N THR A 685 -13.94 11.95 -55.17
CA THR A 685 -12.93 11.03 -55.74
C THR A 685 -13.15 9.57 -55.35
N MET A 686 -13.92 9.30 -54.29
CA MET A 686 -14.23 7.93 -53.84
C MET A 686 -15.47 7.33 -54.52
N GLU A 687 -16.43 8.16 -54.92
CA GLU A 687 -17.60 7.68 -55.67
C GLU A 687 -17.27 7.27 -57.12
N ASP A 688 -16.25 7.88 -57.74
CA ASP A 688 -15.82 7.54 -59.11
C ASP A 688 -15.04 6.21 -59.20
N SER A 689 -14.31 5.81 -58.15
CA SER A 689 -13.61 4.51 -58.11
C SER A 689 -14.58 3.32 -57.97
N LEU A 690 -15.69 3.51 -57.24
CA LEU A 690 -16.80 2.55 -57.13
C LEU A 690 -17.62 2.44 -58.43
N ARG A 691 -17.76 3.53 -59.20
CA ARG A 691 -18.43 3.49 -60.52
C ARG A 691 -17.60 2.79 -61.60
N GLY A 692 -16.27 2.85 -61.52
CA GLY A 692 -15.37 2.14 -62.45
C GLY A 692 -15.38 0.61 -62.30
N ALA A 693 -15.55 0.10 -61.08
CA ALA A 693 -15.57 -1.35 -60.81
C ALA A 693 -16.90 -2.03 -61.23
N ILE A 694 -17.99 -1.29 -61.31
CA ILE A 694 -19.31 -1.80 -61.72
C ILE A 694 -19.45 -1.88 -63.26
N LEU A 695 -18.53 -1.27 -64.03
CA LEU A 695 -18.55 -1.28 -65.50
C LEU A 695 -17.63 -2.32 -66.15
N LEU A 696 -16.99 -3.22 -65.37
CA LEU A 696 -16.19 -4.35 -65.86
C LEU A 696 -16.60 -5.71 -65.26
N GLY A 697 -17.83 -5.82 -64.76
CA GLY A 697 -18.48 -7.09 -64.38
C GLY A 697 -19.44 -7.59 -65.46
#